data_AF-D8DY49-F1
#
_entry.id   AF-D8DY49-F1
#
_cell.length_a   1.000
_cell.length_b   1.000
_cell.length_c   1.000
_cell.angle_alpha   90.00
_cell.angle_beta   90.00
_cell.angle_gamma   90.00
#
_symmetry.space_group_name_H-M   'P 1'
#
loop_
_entity.id
_entity.type
_entity.pdbx_description
1 polymer ?
#
loop_
_entity_poly.entity_id
_entity_poly.type
_entity_poly.pdbx_seq_one_letter_code
_entity_poly.pdbx_strand_id
1 'polypeptide(L)'
;MKKIFLYITTALAIISFNSCSDKDSITEEADREFMTMFRTDDNTGRGDNDPYRCQVITVNGHNNSVHLYWYGVDDCAGYELKWALQPAVSSGLASDWENPDNIIKDTIVSPDCLDMVINNMEYSTDYRFAIRTLSKKGEGYHSKWYGYGSGRQWAEYCGLTTGNRYPVPEIITQSAPTKTSVRIYINPSYEDAVNNYTESVPNEFDKNFEVKDGKFVMQKLTVKPSSENPNAPVPDEFANYELSEADFERGYIDIEGLQESSVYIINVENTNIPVAVDAVYNTLSVRTDGEVGDPILITHEVTPNDTLSDGTTLVDISSYNAMRLDEVFTDYIHNNKLAEGTIFELEGGKAYYFKNNMSLSKGLTLRTRPEDIAAGKGRAKVYLGGLWKEGTTVKSNNFMFGRQPLSGENYTLFVKSLEFENIDFDCPLAEHFNGTSNGTGNYFINMYSNGMAVTLQSFTIKDCSFRRMIRGFIRVQGSKVKQFEHVLVEGCDFYDCGYYDNNGRGYAWVAGDGAQPKSNIFKDMVFRNNTFYDSPRTCMITDNGKDLDWPTSITYNITIENNTFVNFSTCSSGRQIIDLRYLPGGSKISIKNNLFILTKQSDDDRYLYQGGADIRTINGSGEASWDISNNWSTNTFLTSGQIFTGNAFNATKNSFGKWAEWNVAGASELEVHVDNISPEDLMTSPNPPHKQSGTTGSIDTHTIDNLNGLYFKNTSTVKNSKIYQLGIGASKWRESVK
;
A
#
# COMPACT_ATOMS: atom_id res chain seq x y z
N MET A 1 -5.34 77.49 11.58
CA MET A 1 -5.19 76.03 11.42
C MET A 1 -6.45 75.35 10.86
N LYS A 2 -6.92 75.75 9.67
CA LYS A 2 -7.96 75.01 8.90
C LYS A 2 -7.73 75.02 7.37
N LYS A 3 -6.78 75.80 6.85
CA LYS A 3 -6.51 75.93 5.40
C LYS A 3 -5.25 75.19 4.93
N ILE A 4 -4.22 75.02 5.78
CA ILE A 4 -3.01 74.24 5.43
C ILE A 4 -3.30 72.73 5.38
N PHE A 5 -4.17 72.23 6.26
CA PHE A 5 -4.60 70.83 6.25
C PHE A 5 -5.40 70.48 4.98
N LEU A 6 -6.21 71.43 4.48
CA LEU A 6 -7.01 71.28 3.26
C LEU A 6 -6.13 71.22 2.01
N TYR A 7 -5.09 72.06 1.91
CA TYR A 7 -4.18 72.02 0.76
C TYR A 7 -3.30 70.77 0.72
N ILE A 8 -2.95 70.18 1.87
CA ILE A 8 -2.22 68.91 1.93
C ILE A 8 -3.13 67.72 1.56
N THR A 9 -4.42 67.75 1.93
CA THR A 9 -5.38 66.70 1.49
C THR A 9 -5.72 66.82 0.00
N THR A 10 -5.83 68.03 -0.57
CA THR A 10 -6.03 68.21 -2.02
C THR A 10 -4.79 67.83 -2.84
N ALA A 11 -3.57 68.07 -2.32
CA ALA A 11 -2.33 67.65 -3.00
C ALA A 11 -2.13 66.13 -2.98
N LEU A 12 -2.55 65.43 -1.92
CA LEU A 12 -2.52 63.96 -1.86
C LEU A 12 -3.60 63.31 -2.74
N ALA A 13 -4.77 63.95 -2.93
CA ALA A 13 -5.80 63.47 -3.84
C ALA A 13 -5.37 63.50 -5.32
N ILE A 14 -4.48 64.41 -5.71
CA ILE A 14 -3.99 64.52 -7.10
C ILE A 14 -2.91 63.47 -7.42
N ILE A 15 -2.25 62.89 -6.40
CA ILE A 15 -1.26 61.81 -6.58
C ILE A 15 -1.95 60.42 -6.63
N SER A 16 -3.19 60.29 -6.13
CA SER A 16 -4.02 59.08 -6.26
C SER A 16 -4.83 58.98 -7.56
N PHE A 17 -4.69 59.93 -8.49
CA PHE A 17 -5.34 59.92 -9.83
C PHE A 17 -4.36 59.98 -11.01
N ASN A 18 -3.12 59.51 -10.84
CA ASN A 18 -2.48 58.77 -11.93
C ASN A 18 -3.02 57.34 -11.81
N SER A 19 -4.27 57.08 -12.22
CA SER A 19 -4.51 56.49 -13.54
C SER A 19 -3.24 55.80 -14.02
N CYS A 20 -3.11 54.52 -13.67
CA CYS A 20 -2.63 53.57 -14.65
C CYS A 20 -3.31 54.00 -15.95
N SER A 21 -2.53 54.47 -16.92
CA SER A 21 -3.03 54.44 -18.28
C SER A 21 -3.43 52.99 -18.49
N ASP A 22 -4.71 52.73 -18.75
CA ASP A 22 -5.18 51.51 -19.39
C ASP A 22 -4.48 51.46 -20.76
N LYS A 23 -3.20 51.13 -20.74
CA LYS A 23 -2.63 50.27 -21.74
C LYS A 23 -2.91 48.88 -21.21
N ASP A 24 -4.18 48.52 -21.26
CA ASP A 24 -4.56 47.14 -21.50
C ASP A 24 -3.90 46.76 -22.82
N SER A 25 -2.63 46.37 -22.77
CA SER A 25 -2.26 45.20 -23.54
C SER A 25 -3.10 44.09 -22.93
N ILE A 26 -4.34 43.93 -23.43
CA ILE A 26 -5.10 42.70 -23.31
C ILE A 26 -4.09 41.64 -23.73
N THR A 27 -3.54 40.95 -22.74
CA THR A 27 -2.68 39.79 -22.99
C THR A 27 -3.54 38.81 -23.77
N GLU A 28 -2.95 37.97 -24.63
CA GLU A 28 -3.70 36.94 -25.40
C GLU A 28 -4.61 36.05 -24.52
N GLU A 29 -4.42 36.06 -23.19
CA GLU A 29 -5.30 35.42 -22.22
C GLU A 29 -6.68 36.08 -22.03
N ALA A 30 -6.83 37.39 -22.24
CA ALA A 30 -8.09 38.10 -21.97
C ALA A 30 -9.16 37.95 -23.09
N ASP A 31 -8.78 37.39 -24.25
CA ASP A 31 -9.71 37.10 -25.35
C ASP A 31 -10.21 35.62 -25.36
N ARG A 32 -9.76 34.79 -24.41
CA ARG A 32 -10.18 33.38 -24.30
C ARG A 32 -11.60 33.23 -23.73
N GLU A 33 -12.26 32.14 -24.08
CA GLU A 33 -13.54 31.74 -23.47
C GLU A 33 -13.41 31.52 -21.97
N PHE A 34 -14.50 31.73 -21.24
CA PHE A 34 -14.59 31.37 -19.84
C PHE A 34 -14.38 29.86 -19.66
N MET A 35 -13.57 29.51 -18.66
CA MET A 35 -13.35 28.10 -18.29
C MET A 35 -14.60 27.54 -17.63
N THR A 36 -15.27 26.63 -18.32
CA THR A 36 -16.31 25.80 -17.70
C THR A 36 -15.69 24.81 -16.71
N MET A 37 -16.52 24.27 -15.82
CA MET A 37 -16.13 23.30 -14.80
C MET A 37 -17.22 22.24 -14.66
N PHE A 38 -16.82 21.03 -14.29
CA PHE A 38 -17.77 20.01 -13.85
C PHE A 38 -18.42 20.42 -12.53
N ARG A 39 -19.68 20.02 -12.32
CA ARG A 39 -20.42 20.28 -11.08
C ARG A 39 -20.07 19.21 -10.05
N THR A 40 -19.27 19.56 -9.05
CA THR A 40 -18.85 18.68 -7.96
C THR A 40 -19.23 19.29 -6.61
N ASP A 41 -19.15 18.52 -5.53
CA ASP A 41 -19.41 19.08 -4.19
C ASP A 41 -18.44 20.23 -3.87
N ASP A 42 -17.19 20.12 -4.32
CA ASP A 42 -16.13 21.10 -4.09
C ASP A 42 -16.47 22.52 -4.58
N ASN A 43 -17.30 22.64 -5.62
CA ASN A 43 -17.70 23.94 -6.17
C ASN A 43 -19.19 24.27 -5.98
N THR A 44 -20.01 23.32 -5.55
CA THR A 44 -21.44 23.55 -5.30
C THR A 44 -21.77 23.69 -3.81
N GLY A 45 -21.01 23.03 -2.93
CA GLY A 45 -21.24 22.95 -1.49
C GLY A 45 -22.57 22.27 -1.11
N ARG A 46 -23.13 21.45 -2.02
CA ARG A 46 -24.47 20.86 -1.90
C ARG A 46 -24.46 19.34 -1.70
N GLY A 47 -23.30 18.70 -1.82
CA GLY A 47 -23.08 17.27 -1.63
C GLY A 47 -24.06 16.42 -2.44
N ASP A 48 -24.63 15.43 -1.77
CA ASP A 48 -25.63 14.52 -2.33
C ASP A 48 -26.96 15.18 -2.74
N ASN A 49 -27.21 16.43 -2.34
CA ASN A 49 -28.46 17.13 -2.61
C ASN A 49 -28.44 17.95 -3.92
N ASP A 50 -27.32 18.03 -4.63
CA ASP A 50 -27.31 18.67 -5.96
C ASP A 50 -27.87 17.71 -7.02
N PRO A 51 -29.03 18.00 -7.63
CA PRO A 51 -29.61 17.16 -8.68
C PRO A 51 -28.77 17.12 -9.96
N TYR A 52 -27.84 18.06 -10.15
CA TYR A 52 -26.98 18.19 -11.33
C TYR A 52 -25.50 17.98 -10.99
N ARG A 53 -25.19 17.11 -10.03
CA ARG A 53 -23.79 16.77 -9.71
C ARG A 53 -23.26 15.69 -10.64
N CYS A 54 -21.97 15.77 -10.95
CA CYS A 54 -21.24 14.65 -11.52
C CYS A 54 -21.24 13.48 -10.54
N GLN A 55 -21.64 12.30 -10.98
CA GLN A 55 -21.73 11.12 -10.13
C GLN A 55 -21.69 9.82 -10.93
N VAL A 56 -21.35 8.74 -10.24
CA VAL A 56 -21.61 7.39 -10.72
C VAL A 56 -23.10 7.12 -10.59
N ILE A 57 -23.70 6.58 -11.63
CA ILE A 57 -25.13 6.26 -11.70
C ILE A 57 -25.34 4.76 -11.95
N THR A 58 -26.49 4.26 -11.52
CA THR A 58 -26.94 2.90 -11.82
C THR A 58 -27.74 2.91 -13.11
N VAL A 59 -27.28 2.17 -14.12
CA VAL A 59 -28.02 1.95 -15.37
C VAL A 59 -28.28 0.46 -15.51
N ASN A 60 -29.54 0.05 -15.71
CA ASN A 60 -29.93 -1.37 -15.79
C ASN A 60 -29.49 -2.24 -14.60
N GLY A 61 -29.35 -1.64 -13.41
CA GLY A 61 -28.89 -2.33 -12.21
C GLY A 61 -27.36 -2.43 -12.08
N HIS A 62 -26.60 -1.76 -12.95
CA HIS A 62 -25.14 -1.77 -12.98
C HIS A 62 -24.55 -0.42 -12.62
N ASN A 63 -23.54 -0.41 -11.72
CA ASN A 63 -22.94 0.81 -11.17
C ASN A 63 -21.64 1.24 -11.89
N ASN A 64 -21.57 1.08 -13.21
CA ASN A 64 -20.40 1.42 -14.03
C ASN A 64 -20.69 2.50 -15.08
N SER A 65 -21.73 3.29 -14.87
CA SER A 65 -22.01 4.46 -15.69
C SER A 65 -21.72 5.73 -14.92
N VAL A 66 -21.28 6.77 -15.63
CA VAL A 66 -20.99 8.09 -15.07
C VAL A 66 -21.88 9.12 -15.75
N HIS A 67 -22.50 9.98 -14.95
CA HIS A 67 -23.20 11.17 -15.43
C HIS A 67 -22.36 12.40 -15.11
N LEU A 68 -21.94 13.12 -16.15
CA LEU A 68 -21.23 14.39 -16.03
C LEU A 68 -22.20 15.55 -16.25
N TYR A 69 -22.06 16.60 -15.46
CA TYR A 69 -22.76 17.87 -15.59
C TYR A 69 -21.77 19.02 -15.50
N TRP A 70 -21.95 20.09 -16.25
CA TRP A 70 -21.07 21.26 -16.23
C TRP A 70 -21.83 22.58 -16.34
N TYR A 71 -21.12 23.68 -16.11
CA TYR A 71 -21.68 25.03 -16.22
C TYR A 71 -21.70 25.49 -17.69
N GLY A 72 -22.85 25.97 -18.16
CA GLY A 72 -22.97 26.57 -19.48
C GLY A 72 -22.15 27.86 -19.62
N VAL A 73 -21.71 28.15 -20.85
CA VAL A 73 -21.01 29.37 -21.24
C VAL A 73 -21.73 29.94 -22.45
N ASP A 74 -22.22 31.16 -22.30
CA ASP A 74 -23.00 31.83 -23.34
C ASP A 74 -22.17 32.05 -24.60
N ASP A 75 -22.81 31.91 -25.76
CA ASP A 75 -22.24 32.15 -27.09
C ASP A 75 -21.01 31.30 -27.48
N CYS A 76 -20.69 30.24 -26.73
CA CYS A 76 -19.60 29.33 -27.08
C CYS A 76 -19.88 28.49 -28.34
N ALA A 77 -18.83 27.87 -28.89
CA ALA A 77 -18.93 26.93 -30.01
C ALA A 77 -19.25 25.49 -29.58
N GLY A 78 -19.07 25.18 -28.30
CA GLY A 78 -19.35 23.87 -27.70
C GLY A 78 -18.39 23.56 -26.56
N TYR A 79 -18.36 22.29 -26.17
CA TYR A 79 -17.47 21.80 -25.12
C TYR A 79 -16.67 20.60 -25.62
N GLU A 80 -15.40 20.56 -25.26
CA GLU A 80 -14.55 19.39 -25.48
C GLU A 80 -14.31 18.70 -24.15
N LEU A 81 -14.53 17.40 -24.12
CA LEU A 81 -14.44 16.54 -22.94
C LEU A 81 -13.43 15.43 -23.20
N LYS A 82 -12.52 15.23 -22.23
CA LYS A 82 -11.55 14.14 -22.21
C LYS A 82 -11.72 13.32 -20.93
N TRP A 83 -11.47 12.03 -21.02
CA TRP A 83 -11.29 11.21 -19.82
C TRP A 83 -10.24 10.13 -19.98
N ALA A 84 -9.64 9.78 -18.85
CA ALA A 84 -8.54 8.85 -18.74
C ALA A 84 -8.61 8.11 -17.41
N LEU A 85 -7.83 7.04 -17.27
CA LEU A 85 -7.61 6.45 -15.96
C LEU A 85 -6.82 7.41 -15.09
N GLN A 86 -7.16 7.49 -13.81
CA GLN A 86 -6.50 8.36 -12.85
C GLN A 86 -4.96 8.25 -12.84
N PRO A 87 -4.33 7.06 -12.89
CA PRO A 87 -2.87 6.94 -12.84
C PRO A 87 -2.17 7.68 -13.99
N ALA A 88 -2.78 7.69 -15.18
CA ALA A 88 -2.17 8.21 -16.39
C ALA A 88 -2.10 9.75 -16.44
N VAL A 89 -2.94 10.45 -15.65
CA VAL A 89 -3.14 11.90 -15.78
C VAL A 89 -3.18 12.66 -14.45
N SER A 90 -2.70 12.04 -13.37
CA SER A 90 -2.80 12.59 -12.01
C SER A 90 -1.62 13.48 -11.57
N SER A 91 -0.60 13.62 -12.41
CA SER A 91 0.57 14.44 -12.10
C SER A 91 0.24 15.94 -12.01
N GLY A 92 -0.81 16.37 -12.68
CA GLY A 92 -1.14 17.78 -12.86
C GLY A 92 -0.52 18.41 -14.13
N LEU A 93 0.25 17.65 -14.90
CA LEU A 93 0.94 18.13 -16.10
C LEU A 93 0.03 18.05 -17.32
N ALA A 94 0.02 19.10 -18.13
CA ALA A 94 -0.69 19.10 -19.40
C ALA A 94 -0.19 18.00 -20.35
N SER A 95 1.10 17.67 -20.33
CA SER A 95 1.68 16.62 -21.17
C SER A 95 1.02 15.26 -21.00
N ASP A 96 0.51 14.95 -19.81
CA ASP A 96 -0.16 13.66 -19.56
C ASP A 96 -1.52 13.59 -20.25
N TRP A 97 -2.24 14.71 -20.28
CA TRP A 97 -3.55 14.82 -20.91
C TRP A 97 -3.49 15.08 -22.42
N GLU A 98 -2.37 15.58 -22.92
CA GLU A 98 -2.13 15.74 -24.36
C GLU A 98 -1.46 14.49 -24.97
N ASN A 99 -1.10 13.48 -24.17
CA ASN A 99 -0.63 12.20 -24.67
C ASN A 99 -1.84 11.31 -25.07
N PRO A 100 -2.04 11.01 -26.37
CA PRO A 100 -3.17 10.21 -26.84
C PRO A 100 -3.23 8.81 -26.21
N ASP A 101 -2.09 8.22 -25.86
CA ASP A 101 -2.01 6.88 -25.26
C ASP A 101 -2.64 6.82 -23.86
N ASN A 102 -2.74 7.96 -23.18
CA ASN A 102 -3.37 8.08 -21.87
C ASN A 102 -4.89 8.28 -21.95
N ILE A 103 -5.39 8.78 -23.08
CA ILE A 103 -6.77 9.24 -23.22
C ILE A 103 -7.66 8.08 -23.68
N ILE A 104 -8.65 7.75 -22.85
CA ILE A 104 -9.64 6.72 -23.20
C ILE A 104 -10.57 7.24 -24.28
N LYS A 105 -11.00 8.50 -24.16
CA LYS A 105 -11.80 9.16 -25.18
C LYS A 105 -11.70 10.68 -25.07
N ASP A 106 -11.77 11.30 -26.23
CA ASP A 106 -11.86 12.74 -26.47
C ASP A 106 -13.08 12.99 -27.37
N THR A 107 -13.96 13.90 -26.99
CA THR A 107 -15.19 14.17 -27.72
C THR A 107 -15.64 15.62 -27.58
N ILE A 108 -16.30 16.12 -28.62
CA ILE A 108 -16.90 17.46 -28.64
C ILE A 108 -18.43 17.33 -28.61
N VAL A 109 -19.08 18.18 -27.81
CA VAL A 109 -20.54 18.31 -27.74
C VAL A 109 -20.97 19.74 -28.06
N SER A 110 -22.24 19.91 -28.47
CA SER A 110 -22.78 21.21 -28.86
C SER A 110 -22.91 22.18 -27.67
N PRO A 111 -23.01 23.50 -27.91
CA PRO A 111 -23.20 24.50 -26.85
C PRO A 111 -24.42 24.25 -25.95
N ASP A 112 -25.47 23.66 -26.50
CA ASP A 112 -26.73 23.39 -25.76
C ASP A 112 -26.66 22.11 -24.91
N CYS A 113 -25.59 21.33 -25.02
CA CYS A 113 -25.36 20.13 -24.21
C CYS A 113 -24.64 20.52 -22.92
N LEU A 114 -25.27 20.26 -21.77
CA LEU A 114 -24.74 20.59 -20.44
C LEU A 114 -24.54 19.36 -19.55
N ASP A 115 -24.80 18.18 -20.09
CA ASP A 115 -24.63 16.91 -19.42
C ASP A 115 -24.30 15.78 -20.40
N MET A 116 -23.64 14.74 -19.91
CA MET A 116 -23.30 13.55 -20.69
C MET A 116 -23.31 12.30 -19.82
N VAL A 117 -23.97 11.25 -20.29
CA VAL A 117 -23.90 9.92 -19.69
C VAL A 117 -22.89 9.05 -20.45
N ILE A 118 -21.90 8.53 -19.72
CA ILE A 118 -20.92 7.57 -20.20
C ILE A 118 -21.31 6.22 -19.61
N ASN A 119 -21.68 5.27 -20.47
CA ASN A 119 -22.12 3.93 -20.05
C ASN A 119 -21.01 2.89 -20.17
N ASN A 120 -21.17 1.80 -19.43
CA ASN A 120 -20.40 0.56 -19.59
C ASN A 120 -18.89 0.72 -19.38
N MET A 121 -18.51 1.54 -18.39
CA MET A 121 -17.10 1.69 -18.01
C MET A 121 -16.62 0.45 -17.23
N GLU A 122 -15.31 0.31 -17.02
CA GLU A 122 -14.79 -0.73 -16.13
C GLU A 122 -15.27 -0.51 -14.69
N TYR A 123 -15.58 -1.60 -13.97
CA TYR A 123 -16.02 -1.57 -12.57
C TYR A 123 -14.86 -1.31 -11.59
N SER A 124 -15.17 -0.73 -10.42
CA SER A 124 -14.22 -0.37 -9.36
C SER A 124 -12.97 0.34 -9.91
N THR A 125 -13.15 1.22 -10.89
CA THR A 125 -12.06 1.86 -11.64
C THR A 125 -12.14 3.36 -11.47
N ASP A 126 -10.99 3.98 -11.22
CA ASP A 126 -10.88 5.41 -10.94
C ASP A 126 -10.55 6.20 -12.22
N TYR A 127 -11.45 7.12 -12.58
CA TYR A 127 -11.37 7.93 -13.79
C TYR A 127 -11.18 9.40 -13.46
N ARG A 128 -10.47 10.09 -14.34
CA ARG A 128 -10.34 11.55 -14.35
C ARG A 128 -11.05 12.11 -15.59
N PHE A 129 -11.70 13.24 -15.39
CA PHE A 129 -12.44 13.94 -16.44
C PHE A 129 -11.93 15.37 -16.57
N ALA A 130 -11.74 15.81 -17.81
CA ALA A 130 -11.37 17.17 -18.16
C ALA A 130 -12.35 17.77 -19.17
N ILE A 131 -12.52 19.09 -19.11
CA ILE A 131 -13.41 19.84 -20.00
C ILE A 131 -12.81 21.20 -20.32
N ARG A 132 -13.02 21.68 -21.55
CA ARG A 132 -12.79 23.07 -21.93
C ARG A 132 -13.93 23.61 -22.80
N THR A 133 -14.11 24.93 -22.74
CA THR A 133 -15.05 25.67 -23.59
C THR A 133 -14.39 25.98 -24.93
N LEU A 134 -15.10 25.69 -26.02
CA LEU A 134 -14.63 25.97 -27.38
C LEU A 134 -15.12 27.35 -27.84
N SER A 135 -14.24 28.11 -28.46
CA SER A 135 -14.57 29.42 -29.03
C SER A 135 -14.96 29.33 -30.49
N LYS A 136 -15.94 30.15 -30.91
CA LYS A 136 -16.25 30.36 -32.32
C LYS A 136 -15.12 31.04 -33.09
N LYS A 137 -14.16 31.67 -32.39
CA LYS A 137 -12.99 32.34 -32.97
C LYS A 137 -11.84 31.38 -33.31
N GLY A 138 -11.89 30.12 -32.88
CA GLY A 138 -10.86 29.10 -33.12
C GLY A 138 -10.00 28.77 -31.89
N GLU A 139 -9.06 27.83 -32.06
CA GLU A 139 -8.32 27.15 -30.96
C GLU A 139 -7.54 28.09 -30.02
N GLY A 140 -6.95 29.15 -30.56
CA GLY A 140 -6.21 30.14 -29.76
C GLY A 140 -7.07 30.83 -28.69
N TYR A 141 -8.40 30.84 -28.89
CA TYR A 141 -9.37 31.50 -28.02
C TYR A 141 -10.15 30.51 -27.14
N HIS A 142 -9.86 29.21 -27.19
CA HIS A 142 -10.49 28.25 -26.29
C HIS A 142 -10.12 28.55 -24.83
N SER A 143 -10.99 28.15 -23.90
CA SER A 143 -10.66 28.28 -22.48
C SER A 143 -9.46 27.40 -22.13
N LYS A 144 -8.85 27.67 -20.97
CA LYS A 144 -7.98 26.67 -20.32
C LYS A 144 -8.80 25.43 -19.95
N TRP A 145 -8.12 24.31 -19.73
CA TRP A 145 -8.72 23.07 -19.28
C TRP A 145 -9.05 23.12 -17.79
N TYR A 146 -10.28 22.75 -17.46
CA TYR A 146 -10.61 22.24 -16.12
C TYR A 146 -10.39 20.73 -16.11
N GLY A 147 -9.91 20.16 -15.00
CA GLY A 147 -9.67 18.71 -14.89
C GLY A 147 -8.20 18.33 -14.80
N TYR A 148 -7.28 19.22 -15.19
CA TYR A 148 -5.83 18.94 -15.23
C TYR A 148 -5.16 19.07 -13.85
N GLY A 149 -5.89 19.37 -12.76
CA GLY A 149 -5.32 19.49 -11.42
C GLY A 149 -4.75 18.17 -10.89
N SER A 150 -3.68 18.25 -10.07
CA SER A 150 -3.13 17.10 -9.36
C SER A 150 -3.95 16.74 -8.11
N GLY A 151 -3.62 15.62 -7.46
CA GLY A 151 -4.24 15.21 -6.18
C GLY A 151 -4.16 16.23 -5.04
N ARG A 152 -3.27 17.24 -5.11
CA ARG A 152 -3.18 18.33 -4.13
C ARG A 152 -4.09 19.52 -4.44
N GLN A 153 -4.53 19.65 -5.70
CA GLN A 153 -5.43 20.70 -6.18
C GLN A 153 -6.83 20.11 -6.37
N TRP A 154 -7.42 19.64 -5.27
CA TRP A 154 -8.69 18.90 -5.27
C TRP A 154 -9.84 19.67 -5.95
N ALA A 155 -9.84 21.01 -5.89
CA ALA A 155 -10.83 21.85 -6.57
C ALA A 155 -10.63 21.96 -8.09
N GLU A 156 -9.49 21.54 -8.64
CA GLU A 156 -9.09 21.70 -10.05
C GLU A 156 -9.21 20.41 -10.87
N TYR A 157 -9.80 19.35 -10.30
CA TYR A 157 -10.09 18.11 -11.03
C TYR A 157 -11.51 17.60 -10.81
N CYS A 158 -11.98 16.73 -11.71
CA CYS A 158 -13.12 15.85 -11.46
C CYS A 158 -12.65 14.39 -11.52
N GLY A 159 -12.81 13.66 -10.42
CA GLY A 159 -12.51 12.23 -10.33
C GLY A 159 -13.71 11.43 -9.84
N LEU A 160 -14.00 10.32 -10.51
CA LEU A 160 -15.09 9.42 -10.13
C LEU A 160 -14.61 7.98 -10.22
N THR A 161 -14.89 7.20 -9.17
CA THR A 161 -14.60 5.76 -9.13
C THR A 161 -15.90 4.99 -9.33
N THR A 162 -15.97 4.18 -10.39
CA THR A 162 -17.13 3.33 -10.67
C THR A 162 -17.38 2.33 -9.53
N GLY A 163 -18.62 1.89 -9.38
CA GLY A 163 -19.02 0.95 -8.33
C GLY A 163 -18.44 -0.45 -8.54
N ASN A 164 -18.57 -1.30 -7.51
CA ASN A 164 -18.19 -2.71 -7.61
C ASN A 164 -19.03 -3.44 -8.64
N ARG A 165 -18.41 -4.41 -9.33
CA ARG A 165 -19.14 -5.39 -10.11
C ARG A 165 -19.99 -6.24 -9.17
N TYR A 166 -21.19 -6.59 -9.62
CA TYR A 166 -22.02 -7.61 -8.96
C TYR A 166 -21.23 -8.93 -8.80
N PRO A 167 -21.65 -9.85 -7.91
CA PRO A 167 -20.98 -11.15 -7.77
C PRO A 167 -20.83 -11.85 -9.11
N VAL A 168 -19.62 -12.34 -9.39
CA VAL A 168 -19.27 -13.05 -10.63
C VAL A 168 -18.94 -14.50 -10.28
N PRO A 169 -19.50 -15.50 -10.98
CA PRO A 169 -19.16 -16.89 -10.72
C PRO A 169 -17.73 -17.18 -11.18
N GLU A 170 -16.98 -17.96 -10.39
CA GLU A 170 -15.65 -18.44 -10.77
C GLU A 170 -15.83 -19.67 -11.66
N ILE A 171 -15.71 -19.46 -12.96
CA ILE A 171 -15.94 -20.48 -13.98
C ILE A 171 -14.63 -21.10 -14.43
N ILE A 172 -13.56 -20.29 -14.46
CA ILE A 172 -12.23 -20.76 -14.83
C ILE A 172 -11.25 -20.67 -13.67
N THR A 173 -10.42 -21.70 -13.55
CA THR A 173 -9.22 -21.71 -12.71
C THR A 173 -8.05 -22.24 -13.53
N GLN A 174 -6.85 -22.27 -12.95
CA GLN A 174 -5.64 -22.68 -13.67
C GLN A 174 -4.82 -23.71 -12.89
N SER A 175 -4.06 -24.52 -13.62
CA SER A 175 -2.93 -25.24 -13.05
C SER A 175 -1.78 -24.29 -12.71
N ALA A 176 -0.75 -24.81 -12.05
CA ALA A 176 0.56 -24.17 -12.08
C ALA A 176 0.99 -24.04 -13.56
N PRO A 177 1.42 -22.85 -14.01
CA PRO A 177 1.91 -22.67 -15.37
C PRO A 177 3.28 -23.35 -15.52
N THR A 178 3.56 -23.85 -16.72
CA THR A 178 4.91 -24.24 -17.13
C THR A 178 5.61 -23.03 -17.75
N LYS A 179 6.80 -23.24 -18.32
CA LYS A 179 7.51 -22.20 -19.09
C LYS A 179 6.77 -21.77 -20.35
N THR A 180 5.95 -22.63 -20.95
CA THR A 180 5.37 -22.38 -22.28
C THR A 180 3.91 -22.80 -22.39
N SER A 181 3.28 -23.20 -21.28
CA SER A 181 1.89 -23.64 -21.28
C SER A 181 1.21 -23.46 -19.94
N VAL A 182 -0.11 -23.47 -19.95
CA VAL A 182 -0.95 -23.53 -18.75
C VAL A 182 -2.23 -24.30 -19.07
N ARG A 183 -2.69 -25.10 -18.11
CA ARG A 183 -4.01 -25.73 -18.20
C ARG A 183 -5.05 -24.83 -17.54
N ILE A 184 -6.12 -24.54 -18.27
CA ILE A 184 -7.28 -23.81 -17.77
C ILE A 184 -8.38 -24.82 -17.50
N TYR A 185 -8.80 -24.94 -16.24
CA TYR A 185 -9.95 -25.75 -15.84
C TYR A 185 -11.22 -24.93 -16.01
N ILE A 186 -12.27 -25.56 -16.55
CA ILE A 186 -13.56 -24.91 -16.81
C ILE A 186 -14.64 -25.68 -16.06
N ASN A 187 -15.34 -25.00 -15.16
CA ASN A 187 -16.54 -25.51 -14.52
C ASN A 187 -17.73 -24.58 -14.82
N PRO A 188 -18.62 -24.95 -15.77
CA PRO A 188 -19.78 -24.13 -16.09
C PRO A 188 -20.96 -24.37 -15.12
N SER A 189 -20.83 -25.24 -14.11
CA SER A 189 -21.93 -25.62 -13.22
C SER A 189 -22.47 -24.42 -12.42
N TYR A 190 -23.76 -24.14 -12.57
CA TYR A 190 -24.45 -23.13 -11.76
C TYR A 190 -24.49 -23.54 -10.29
N GLU A 191 -24.81 -24.80 -10.01
CA GLU A 191 -24.92 -25.33 -8.66
C GLU A 191 -23.60 -25.22 -7.91
N ASP A 192 -22.49 -25.60 -8.54
CA ASP A 192 -21.17 -25.51 -7.91
C ASP A 192 -20.77 -24.06 -7.63
N ALA A 193 -21.04 -23.15 -8.58
CA ALA A 193 -20.77 -21.74 -8.39
C ALA A 193 -21.58 -21.16 -7.23
N VAL A 194 -22.86 -21.50 -7.10
CA VAL A 194 -23.70 -21.06 -5.97
C VAL A 194 -23.20 -21.62 -4.64
N ASN A 195 -22.83 -22.91 -4.61
CA ASN A 195 -22.31 -23.56 -3.40
C ASN A 195 -20.98 -22.95 -2.91
N ASN A 196 -20.22 -22.29 -3.80
CA ASN A 196 -19.01 -21.56 -3.45
C ASN A 196 -19.28 -20.17 -2.83
N TYR A 197 -20.54 -19.74 -2.72
CA TYR A 197 -20.94 -18.49 -2.08
C TYR A 197 -21.77 -18.73 -0.82
N THR A 198 -21.50 -17.95 0.23
CA THR A 198 -22.16 -18.04 1.54
C THR A 198 -23.38 -17.12 1.68
N GLU A 199 -23.61 -16.24 0.70
CA GLU A 199 -24.70 -15.26 0.69
C GLU A 199 -25.82 -15.66 -0.29
N SER A 200 -26.95 -14.94 -0.28
CA SER A 200 -28.04 -15.10 -1.25
C SER A 200 -27.68 -14.56 -2.65
N VAL A 201 -26.65 -15.16 -3.25
CA VAL A 201 -26.10 -14.88 -4.59
C VAL A 201 -26.93 -15.43 -5.77
N PRO A 202 -27.78 -16.48 -5.64
CA PRO A 202 -28.54 -17.01 -6.78
C PRO A 202 -29.28 -15.94 -7.59
N ASN A 203 -29.89 -14.97 -6.89
CA ASN A 203 -30.62 -13.87 -7.52
C ASN A 203 -29.73 -12.95 -8.37
N GLU A 204 -28.47 -12.75 -8.00
CA GLU A 204 -27.53 -11.91 -8.77
C GLU A 204 -26.95 -12.67 -9.96
N PHE A 205 -26.72 -13.98 -9.85
CA PHE A 205 -26.29 -14.77 -11.00
C PHE A 205 -27.38 -14.86 -12.08
N ASP A 206 -28.61 -15.18 -11.68
CA ASP A 206 -29.75 -15.29 -12.61
C ASP A 206 -30.08 -13.96 -13.30
N LYS A 207 -29.80 -12.84 -12.63
CA LYS A 207 -30.04 -11.50 -13.14
C LYS A 207 -28.99 -11.05 -14.16
N ASN A 208 -27.73 -11.43 -13.97
CA ASN A 208 -26.61 -10.86 -14.72
C ASN A 208 -25.98 -11.84 -15.72
N PHE A 209 -26.23 -13.15 -15.60
CA PHE A 209 -25.63 -14.18 -16.46
C PHE A 209 -26.70 -15.09 -17.07
N GLU A 210 -26.41 -15.60 -18.27
CA GLU A 210 -27.27 -16.56 -18.95
C GLU A 210 -26.96 -17.98 -18.48
N VAL A 211 -28.00 -18.70 -18.04
CA VAL A 211 -27.92 -20.09 -17.58
C VAL A 211 -28.84 -20.96 -18.44
N LYS A 212 -28.32 -22.06 -18.97
CA LYS A 212 -29.06 -23.08 -19.72
C LYS A 212 -28.72 -24.46 -19.19
N ASP A 213 -29.74 -25.27 -18.91
CA ASP A 213 -29.60 -26.64 -18.41
C ASP A 213 -28.68 -26.76 -17.17
N GLY A 214 -28.80 -25.80 -16.24
CA GLY A 214 -27.99 -25.75 -15.02
C GLY A 214 -26.53 -25.34 -15.23
N LYS A 215 -26.17 -24.84 -16.42
CA LYS A 215 -24.82 -24.39 -16.76
C LYS A 215 -24.82 -22.94 -17.22
N PHE A 216 -23.79 -22.19 -16.83
CA PHE A 216 -23.52 -20.88 -17.40
C PHE A 216 -23.17 -21.00 -18.89
N VAL A 217 -23.68 -20.06 -19.69
CA VAL A 217 -23.47 -20.03 -21.13
C VAL A 217 -22.22 -19.24 -21.46
N MET A 218 -21.28 -19.84 -22.19
CA MET A 218 -20.03 -19.22 -22.64
C MET A 218 -19.62 -19.82 -23.99
N GLN A 219 -19.07 -19.00 -24.89
CA GLN A 219 -18.75 -19.41 -26.26
C GLN A 219 -17.27 -19.26 -26.59
N LYS A 220 -16.55 -18.39 -25.90
CA LYS A 220 -15.16 -18.07 -26.25
C LYS A 220 -14.24 -18.10 -25.04
N LEU A 221 -13.02 -18.57 -25.28
CA LEU A 221 -11.86 -18.30 -24.46
C LEU A 221 -10.93 -17.37 -25.26
N THR A 222 -10.47 -16.29 -24.63
CA THR A 222 -9.52 -15.35 -25.25
C THR A 222 -8.24 -15.29 -24.44
N VAL A 223 -7.09 -15.35 -25.14
CA VAL A 223 -5.75 -15.17 -24.56
C VAL A 223 -5.13 -13.91 -25.16
N LYS A 224 -4.63 -13.02 -24.30
CA LYS A 224 -3.96 -11.77 -24.73
C LYS A 224 -2.69 -11.56 -23.90
N PRO A 225 -1.62 -10.98 -24.48
CA PRO A 225 -0.48 -10.56 -23.67
C PRO A 225 -0.92 -9.46 -22.69
N SER A 226 -0.37 -9.48 -21.48
CA SER A 226 -0.53 -8.38 -20.52
C SER A 226 0.20 -7.13 -21.00
N SER A 227 -0.20 -5.97 -20.47
CA SER A 227 0.53 -4.72 -20.67
C SER A 227 1.95 -4.73 -20.09
N GLU A 228 2.30 -5.69 -19.23
CA GLU A 228 3.67 -5.84 -18.73
C GLU A 228 4.65 -6.30 -19.82
N ASN A 229 4.13 -6.99 -20.84
CA ASN A 229 4.89 -7.61 -21.92
C ASN A 229 4.02 -7.66 -23.18
N PRO A 230 3.61 -6.49 -23.74
CA PRO A 230 2.55 -6.39 -24.75
C PRO A 230 2.91 -7.06 -26.09
N ASN A 231 4.19 -7.32 -26.32
CA ASN A 231 4.70 -7.97 -27.53
C ASN A 231 4.89 -9.49 -27.36
N ALA A 232 4.49 -10.08 -26.23
CA ALA A 232 4.58 -11.52 -26.05
C ALA A 232 3.64 -12.24 -27.04
N PRO A 233 4.14 -13.24 -27.80
CA PRO A 233 3.34 -13.92 -28.79
C PRO A 233 2.22 -14.72 -28.12
N VAL A 234 1.04 -14.69 -28.75
CA VAL A 234 -0.08 -15.58 -28.45
C VAL A 234 -0.30 -16.45 -29.69
N PRO A 235 -0.39 -17.78 -29.56
CA PRO A 235 -0.75 -18.62 -30.70
C PRO A 235 -2.12 -18.25 -31.25
N ASP A 236 -2.24 -18.16 -32.58
CA ASP A 236 -3.45 -17.66 -33.27
C ASP A 236 -4.72 -18.41 -32.84
N GLU A 237 -4.61 -19.71 -32.54
CA GLU A 237 -5.73 -20.55 -32.10
C GLU A 237 -6.35 -20.07 -30.76
N PHE A 238 -5.53 -19.50 -29.87
CA PHE A 238 -5.97 -19.07 -28.53
C PHE A 238 -6.36 -17.59 -28.46
N ALA A 239 -6.06 -16.81 -29.50
CA ALA A 239 -6.48 -15.40 -29.56
C ALA A 239 -8.02 -15.25 -29.53
N ASN A 240 -8.74 -16.20 -30.12
CA ASN A 240 -10.21 -16.28 -30.14
C ASN A 240 -10.68 -17.74 -30.20
N TYR A 241 -10.36 -18.53 -29.17
CA TYR A 241 -10.71 -19.95 -29.13
C TYR A 241 -12.21 -20.16 -28.93
N GLU A 242 -12.87 -20.89 -29.83
CA GLU A 242 -14.29 -21.25 -29.70
C GLU A 242 -14.44 -22.49 -28.80
N LEU A 243 -15.23 -22.36 -27.75
CA LEU A 243 -15.48 -23.44 -26.80
C LEU A 243 -16.42 -24.48 -27.41
N SER A 244 -15.98 -25.73 -27.44
CA SER A 244 -16.75 -26.86 -27.95
C SER A 244 -17.39 -27.69 -26.83
N GLU A 245 -18.39 -28.52 -27.17
CA GLU A 245 -18.95 -29.50 -26.22
C GLU A 245 -17.89 -30.44 -25.64
N ALA A 246 -16.89 -30.83 -26.45
CA ALA A 246 -15.78 -31.67 -26.02
C ALA A 246 -14.90 -30.99 -24.96
N ASP A 247 -14.74 -29.67 -25.01
CA ASP A 247 -14.00 -28.92 -23.98
C ASP A 247 -14.72 -28.95 -22.64
N PHE A 248 -16.06 -28.82 -22.66
CA PHE A 248 -16.89 -28.91 -21.46
C PHE A 248 -16.95 -30.32 -20.89
N GLU A 249 -17.01 -31.35 -21.73
CA GLU A 249 -16.95 -32.76 -21.29
C GLU A 249 -15.59 -33.10 -20.67
N ARG A 250 -14.51 -32.56 -21.24
CA ARG A 250 -13.15 -32.75 -20.73
C ARG A 250 -12.87 -31.91 -19.47
N GLY A 251 -13.53 -30.75 -19.34
CA GLY A 251 -13.41 -29.83 -18.21
C GLY A 251 -12.14 -28.98 -18.20
N TYR A 252 -11.36 -28.98 -19.28
CA TYR A 252 -10.14 -28.15 -19.38
C TYR A 252 -9.70 -27.88 -20.82
N ILE A 253 -8.88 -26.83 -20.97
CA ILE A 253 -8.17 -26.45 -22.19
C ILE A 253 -6.68 -26.33 -21.85
N ASP A 254 -5.83 -26.97 -22.65
CA ASP A 254 -4.38 -26.80 -22.57
C ASP A 254 -3.97 -25.69 -23.54
N ILE A 255 -3.48 -24.59 -22.99
CA ILE A 255 -2.91 -23.49 -23.77
C ILE A 255 -1.42 -23.75 -23.87
N GLU A 256 -0.94 -24.05 -25.07
CA GLU A 256 0.47 -24.31 -25.37
C GLU A 256 1.10 -23.17 -26.17
N GLY A 257 2.41 -23.23 -26.44
CA GLY A 257 3.08 -22.25 -27.31
C GLY A 257 3.25 -20.85 -26.73
N LEU A 258 3.07 -20.67 -25.42
CA LEU A 258 3.31 -19.40 -24.73
C LEU A 258 4.81 -19.11 -24.59
N GLN A 259 5.15 -17.83 -24.48
CA GLN A 259 6.52 -17.40 -24.21
C GLN A 259 6.85 -17.54 -22.72
N GLU A 260 8.08 -17.91 -22.40
CA GLU A 260 8.64 -17.95 -21.04
C GLU A 260 8.58 -16.58 -20.35
N SER A 261 8.48 -16.58 -19.02
CA SER A 261 8.55 -15.38 -18.16
C SER A 261 7.62 -14.23 -18.59
N SER A 262 6.46 -14.57 -19.14
CA SER A 262 5.53 -13.66 -19.79
C SER A 262 4.15 -13.74 -19.14
N VAL A 263 3.45 -12.62 -19.01
CA VAL A 263 2.10 -12.56 -18.46
C VAL A 263 1.05 -12.58 -19.58
N TYR A 264 0.04 -13.40 -19.40
CA TYR A 264 -1.11 -13.56 -20.29
C TYR A 264 -2.41 -13.37 -19.52
N ILE A 265 -3.36 -12.67 -20.14
CA ILE A 265 -4.71 -12.46 -19.64
C ILE A 265 -5.64 -13.42 -20.36
N ILE A 266 -6.38 -14.19 -19.57
CA ILE A 266 -7.26 -15.26 -20.07
C ILE A 266 -8.67 -15.00 -19.57
N ASN A 267 -9.61 -14.88 -20.49
CA ASN A 267 -11.03 -14.69 -20.20
C ASN A 267 -11.85 -15.83 -20.79
N VAL A 268 -12.99 -16.12 -20.17
CA VAL A 268 -14.12 -16.78 -20.83
C VAL A 268 -15.29 -15.82 -20.94
N GLU A 269 -15.94 -15.83 -22.10
CA GLU A 269 -16.90 -14.81 -22.51
C GLU A 269 -18.24 -15.42 -22.96
N ASN A 270 -19.34 -14.82 -22.52
CA ASN A 270 -20.65 -15.00 -23.13
C ASN A 270 -20.88 -13.94 -24.22
N THR A 271 -20.75 -14.34 -25.48
CA THR A 271 -20.91 -13.44 -26.62
C THR A 271 -22.35 -12.98 -26.88
N ASN A 272 -23.34 -13.53 -26.16
CA ASN A 272 -24.72 -13.05 -26.20
C ASN A 272 -24.89 -11.73 -25.41
N ILE A 273 -23.95 -11.41 -24.53
CA ILE A 273 -23.95 -10.16 -23.75
C ILE A 273 -23.21 -9.08 -24.57
N PRO A 274 -23.88 -7.99 -24.98
CA PRO A 274 -23.28 -7.00 -25.87
C PRO A 274 -22.26 -6.09 -25.18
N VAL A 275 -22.33 -5.98 -23.85
CA VAL A 275 -21.41 -5.16 -23.06
C VAL A 275 -20.19 -6.01 -22.68
N ALA A 276 -19.02 -5.65 -23.19
CA ALA A 276 -17.81 -6.46 -23.04
C ALA A 276 -17.42 -6.74 -21.58
N VAL A 277 -17.49 -5.72 -20.72
CA VAL A 277 -17.14 -5.85 -19.29
C VAL A 277 -18.11 -6.75 -18.51
N ASP A 278 -19.32 -6.94 -19.04
CA ASP A 278 -20.34 -7.85 -18.47
C ASP A 278 -20.29 -9.25 -19.09
N ALA A 279 -19.84 -9.36 -20.35
CA ALA A 279 -19.71 -10.61 -21.08
C ALA A 279 -18.65 -11.54 -20.49
N VAL A 280 -17.59 -10.99 -19.90
CA VAL A 280 -16.52 -11.76 -19.25
C VAL A 280 -17.02 -12.30 -17.92
N TYR A 281 -16.85 -13.60 -17.65
CA TYR A 281 -17.06 -14.15 -16.31
C TYR A 281 -15.92 -13.70 -15.39
N ASN A 282 -14.94 -14.56 -15.10
CA ASN A 282 -13.74 -14.17 -14.35
C ASN A 282 -12.51 -14.14 -15.26
N THR A 283 -11.56 -13.26 -14.93
CA THR A 283 -10.30 -13.08 -15.65
C THR A 283 -9.16 -13.73 -14.86
N LEU A 284 -8.35 -14.54 -15.55
CA LEU A 284 -7.10 -15.07 -15.04
C LEU A 284 -5.92 -14.25 -15.57
N SER A 285 -4.92 -14.06 -14.71
CA SER A 285 -3.62 -13.52 -15.09
C SER A 285 -2.56 -14.58 -14.82
N VAL A 286 -1.96 -15.09 -15.89
CA VAL A 286 -1.00 -16.20 -15.83
C VAL A 286 0.36 -15.67 -16.21
N ARG A 287 1.32 -15.75 -15.29
CA ARG A 287 2.75 -15.62 -15.63
C ARG A 287 3.32 -17.00 -15.92
N THR A 288 3.79 -17.24 -17.14
CA THR A 288 4.55 -18.44 -17.46
C THR A 288 5.84 -18.49 -16.65
N ASP A 289 6.26 -19.69 -16.30
CA ASP A 289 7.48 -19.86 -15.51
C ASP A 289 8.72 -19.49 -16.32
N GLY A 290 9.89 -19.45 -15.66
CA GLY A 290 11.16 -19.37 -16.34
C GLY A 290 12.34 -19.87 -15.50
N GLU A 291 13.49 -20.07 -16.14
CA GLU A 291 14.73 -20.41 -15.44
C GLU A 291 15.34 -19.16 -14.78
N VAL A 292 15.49 -19.22 -13.45
CA VAL A 292 16.25 -18.21 -12.71
C VAL A 292 17.74 -18.40 -13.04
N GLY A 293 18.34 -17.38 -13.67
CA GLY A 293 19.77 -17.38 -13.98
C GLY A 293 20.65 -17.19 -12.75
N ASP A 294 21.97 -17.12 -12.97
CA ASP A 294 22.93 -16.77 -11.93
C ASP A 294 22.60 -15.39 -11.31
N PRO A 295 22.93 -15.15 -10.02
CA PRO A 295 22.72 -13.86 -9.38
C PRO A 295 23.34 -12.70 -10.19
N ILE A 296 22.59 -11.62 -10.35
CA ILE A 296 23.02 -10.42 -11.06
C ILE A 296 23.63 -9.45 -10.06
N LEU A 297 24.95 -9.28 -10.12
CA LEU A 297 25.62 -8.23 -9.38
C LEU A 297 25.34 -6.86 -10.00
N ILE A 298 24.68 -5.99 -9.24
CA ILE A 298 24.55 -4.58 -9.59
C ILE A 298 25.87 -3.91 -9.18
N THR A 299 26.71 -3.61 -10.18
CA THR A 299 27.99 -2.94 -9.93
C THR A 299 27.73 -1.50 -9.52
N HIS A 300 28.28 -1.08 -8.37
CA HIS A 300 28.06 0.25 -7.81
C HIS A 300 28.72 1.32 -8.68
N GLU A 301 27.88 2.13 -9.32
CA GLU A 301 28.32 3.29 -10.11
C GLU A 301 27.51 4.52 -9.69
N VAL A 302 28.22 5.56 -9.23
CA VAL A 302 27.61 6.82 -8.79
C VAL A 302 27.66 7.82 -9.93
N THR A 303 26.52 8.46 -10.21
CA THR A 303 26.42 9.55 -11.18
C THR A 303 27.27 10.74 -10.71
N PRO A 304 28.20 11.26 -11.53
CA PRO A 304 28.89 12.51 -11.22
C PRO A 304 27.90 13.68 -11.21
N ASN A 305 27.85 14.46 -10.12
CA ASN A 305 26.85 15.52 -9.88
C ASN A 305 25.42 14.97 -9.90
N ASP A 306 25.14 13.98 -9.05
CA ASP A 306 23.81 13.41 -8.92
C ASP A 306 22.85 14.44 -8.34
N THR A 307 21.80 14.78 -9.08
CA THR A 307 20.87 15.86 -8.74
C THR A 307 19.43 15.43 -8.85
N LEU A 308 18.61 15.91 -7.91
CA LEU A 308 17.16 15.72 -7.89
C LEU A 308 16.45 17.07 -8.01
N SER A 309 15.26 17.07 -8.61
CA SER A 309 14.50 18.31 -8.86
C SER A 309 12.99 18.06 -8.89
N ASP A 310 12.23 19.09 -8.48
CA ASP A 310 10.79 19.25 -8.70
C ASP A 310 10.47 20.06 -9.98
N GLY A 311 11.47 20.37 -10.81
CA GLY A 311 11.34 21.26 -11.97
C GLY A 311 11.57 22.74 -11.67
N THR A 312 11.69 23.13 -10.39
CA THR A 312 11.94 24.51 -9.96
C THR A 312 13.24 24.65 -9.16
N THR A 313 13.54 23.66 -8.32
CA THR A 313 14.72 23.61 -7.45
C THR A 313 15.55 22.39 -7.82
N LEU A 314 16.86 22.57 -7.96
CA LEU A 314 17.82 21.50 -8.20
C LEU A 314 18.64 21.27 -6.93
N VAL A 315 18.71 20.04 -6.46
CA VAL A 315 19.43 19.65 -5.24
C VAL A 315 20.50 18.62 -5.58
N ASP A 316 21.75 18.91 -5.21
CA ASP A 316 22.86 17.96 -5.30
C ASP A 316 22.82 16.96 -4.15
N ILE A 317 22.79 15.68 -4.49
CA ILE A 317 22.77 14.54 -3.56
C ILE A 317 24.04 13.69 -3.64
N SER A 318 25.07 14.16 -4.35
CA SER A 318 26.33 13.42 -4.54
C SER A 318 27.04 13.06 -3.23
N SER A 319 26.78 13.81 -2.16
CA SER A 319 27.32 13.55 -0.81
C SER A 319 26.88 12.21 -0.21
N TYR A 320 25.75 11.64 -0.67
CA TYR A 320 25.30 10.31 -0.25
C TYR A 320 26.10 9.17 -0.90
N ASN A 321 26.85 9.44 -1.98
CA ASN A 321 27.64 8.44 -2.71
C ASN A 321 26.81 7.18 -3.05
N ALA A 322 25.59 7.41 -3.52
CA ALA A 322 24.59 6.36 -3.73
C ALA A 322 24.30 6.14 -5.21
N MET A 323 24.11 4.89 -5.62
CA MET A 323 23.70 4.52 -6.98
C MET A 323 22.17 4.43 -7.08
N ARG A 324 21.60 4.96 -8.16
CA ARG A 324 20.16 4.87 -8.41
C ARG A 324 19.76 3.47 -8.88
N LEU A 325 18.65 2.96 -8.36
CA LEU A 325 18.13 1.61 -8.67
C LEU A 325 16.85 1.61 -9.53
N ASP A 326 16.19 2.76 -9.72
CA ASP A 326 14.88 2.83 -10.39
C ASP A 326 14.85 2.13 -11.76
N GLU A 327 15.82 2.42 -12.63
CA GLU A 327 15.90 1.88 -13.99
C GLU A 327 16.07 0.36 -13.99
N VAL A 328 16.94 -0.17 -13.11
CA VAL A 328 17.20 -1.62 -13.01
C VAL A 328 15.91 -2.40 -12.75
N PHE A 329 15.10 -1.92 -11.80
CA PHE A 329 13.88 -2.63 -11.41
C PHE A 329 12.69 -2.32 -12.32
N THR A 330 12.63 -1.12 -12.90
CA THR A 330 11.62 -0.80 -13.92
C THR A 330 11.82 -1.70 -15.15
N ASP A 331 13.06 -1.84 -15.63
CA ASP A 331 13.38 -2.71 -16.76
C ASP A 331 13.11 -4.19 -16.42
N TYR A 332 13.43 -4.64 -15.21
CA TYR A 332 13.22 -6.03 -14.78
C TYR A 332 11.75 -6.49 -14.88
N ILE A 333 10.81 -5.64 -14.47
CA ILE A 333 9.37 -5.95 -14.48
C ILE A 333 8.88 -6.27 -15.89
N HIS A 334 9.38 -5.54 -16.89
CA HIS A 334 9.00 -5.69 -18.29
C HIS A 334 9.88 -6.68 -19.08
N ASN A 335 10.98 -7.13 -18.50
CA ASN A 335 11.94 -7.99 -19.19
C ASN A 335 11.55 -9.47 -19.13
N ASN A 336 11.04 -10.00 -20.24
CA ASN A 336 10.71 -11.42 -20.42
C ASN A 336 11.93 -12.35 -20.56
N LYS A 337 13.16 -11.82 -20.57
CA LYS A 337 14.39 -12.62 -20.54
C LYS A 337 14.87 -12.94 -19.13
N LEU A 338 14.33 -12.25 -18.13
CA LEU A 338 14.63 -12.49 -16.73
C LEU A 338 13.42 -13.15 -16.09
N ALA A 339 13.61 -14.33 -15.50
CA ALA A 339 12.52 -15.04 -14.84
C ALA A 339 12.09 -14.35 -13.55
N GLU A 340 10.84 -14.59 -13.14
CA GLU A 340 10.42 -14.24 -11.80
C GLU A 340 11.25 -15.01 -10.76
N GLY A 341 11.67 -14.33 -9.68
CA GLY A 341 12.63 -14.89 -8.71
C GLY A 341 14.09 -14.60 -9.05
N THR A 342 14.38 -13.75 -10.04
CA THR A 342 15.74 -13.26 -10.31
C THR A 342 16.37 -12.66 -9.04
N ILE A 343 17.61 -13.04 -8.77
CA ILE A 343 18.39 -12.59 -7.62
C ILE A 343 19.28 -11.41 -8.04
N PHE A 344 19.12 -10.27 -7.38
CA PHE A 344 19.95 -9.09 -7.53
C PHE A 344 20.84 -8.93 -6.28
N GLU A 345 22.14 -8.80 -6.52
CA GLU A 345 23.13 -8.59 -5.47
C GLU A 345 23.66 -7.17 -5.48
N LEU A 346 23.76 -6.58 -4.29
CA LEU A 346 24.36 -5.28 -4.03
C LEU A 346 25.73 -5.47 -3.38
N GLU A 347 26.72 -4.68 -3.80
CA GLU A 347 28.03 -4.66 -3.13
C GLU A 347 27.91 -4.19 -1.66
N GLY A 348 28.54 -4.93 -0.76
CA GLY A 348 28.51 -4.64 0.68
C GLY A 348 29.23 -3.34 1.05
N GLY A 349 28.67 -2.59 2.00
CA GLY A 349 29.19 -1.30 2.44
C GLY A 349 28.97 -0.15 1.46
N LYS A 350 28.26 -0.38 0.35
CA LYS A 350 27.88 0.65 -0.65
C LYS A 350 26.45 1.14 -0.44
N ALA A 351 26.17 2.33 -0.94
CA ALA A 351 24.86 2.96 -0.85
C ALA A 351 24.14 2.98 -2.19
N TYR A 352 22.83 2.81 -2.15
CA TYR A 352 21.92 2.80 -3.28
C TYR A 352 20.66 3.58 -2.94
N TYR A 353 19.88 4.00 -3.91
CA TYR A 353 18.61 4.69 -3.66
C TYR A 353 17.55 4.47 -4.73
N PHE A 354 16.30 4.67 -4.33
CA PHE A 354 15.16 4.83 -5.23
C PHE A 354 14.71 6.29 -5.23
N LYS A 355 14.55 6.87 -6.41
CA LYS A 355 13.99 8.21 -6.62
C LYS A 355 12.48 8.22 -6.56
N ASN A 356 11.82 7.15 -7.01
CA ASN A 356 10.37 7.01 -7.04
C ASN A 356 9.88 5.82 -6.21
N ASN A 357 8.57 5.75 -5.99
CA ASN A 357 7.94 4.52 -5.51
C ASN A 357 8.17 3.40 -6.53
N MET A 358 8.57 2.21 -6.07
CA MET A 358 8.84 1.08 -6.95
C MET A 358 7.70 0.06 -6.89
N SER A 359 7.02 -0.14 -8.02
CA SER A 359 5.94 -1.14 -8.15
C SER A 359 6.52 -2.53 -8.27
N LEU A 360 6.07 -3.47 -7.43
CA LEU A 360 6.57 -4.84 -7.41
C LEU A 360 5.48 -5.80 -7.88
N SER A 361 5.33 -5.92 -9.20
CA SER A 361 4.39 -6.86 -9.86
C SER A 361 5.05 -8.13 -10.41
N LYS A 362 6.35 -8.28 -10.19
CA LYS A 362 7.15 -9.46 -10.53
C LYS A 362 8.12 -9.75 -9.38
N GLY A 363 8.11 -10.98 -8.88
CA GLY A 363 8.90 -11.42 -7.74
C GLY A 363 10.41 -11.37 -7.97
N LEU A 364 11.20 -11.10 -6.93
CA LEU A 364 12.65 -11.00 -6.96
C LEU A 364 13.26 -11.25 -5.58
N THR A 365 14.56 -11.51 -5.54
CA THR A 365 15.38 -11.38 -4.33
C THR A 365 16.34 -10.21 -4.49
N LEU A 366 16.36 -9.26 -3.55
CA LEU A 366 17.36 -8.21 -3.45
C LEU A 366 18.18 -8.44 -2.18
N ARG A 367 19.49 -8.64 -2.33
CA ARG A 367 20.37 -8.92 -1.18
C ARG A 367 21.70 -8.21 -1.27
N THR A 368 22.37 -8.06 -0.13
CA THR A 368 23.82 -7.82 -0.16
C THR A 368 24.55 -9.08 -0.63
N ARG A 369 25.55 -8.92 -1.49
CA ARG A 369 26.40 -10.01 -1.97
C ARG A 369 26.93 -10.84 -0.79
N PRO A 370 26.66 -12.16 -0.73
CA PRO A 370 27.06 -12.99 0.40
C PRO A 370 28.58 -13.00 0.66
N GLU A 371 29.38 -12.92 -0.39
CA GLU A 371 30.84 -12.84 -0.30
C GLU A 371 31.32 -11.57 0.41
N ASP A 372 30.62 -10.44 0.25
CA ASP A 372 30.96 -9.18 0.91
C ASP A 372 30.59 -9.19 2.40
N ILE A 373 29.48 -9.83 2.75
CA ILE A 373 29.10 -10.09 4.15
C ILE A 373 30.14 -10.99 4.81
N ALA A 374 30.51 -12.10 4.17
CA ALA A 374 31.53 -13.02 4.68
C ALA A 374 32.92 -12.36 4.83
N ALA A 375 33.24 -11.42 3.94
CA ALA A 375 34.46 -10.61 4.00
C ALA A 375 34.42 -9.46 5.03
N GLY A 376 33.29 -9.27 5.74
CA GLY A 376 33.15 -8.24 6.76
C GLY A 376 33.02 -6.81 6.20
N LYS A 377 32.66 -6.65 4.93
CA LYS A 377 32.45 -5.33 4.31
C LYS A 377 31.16 -4.63 4.79
N GLY A 378 30.30 -5.37 5.48
CA GLY A 378 29.00 -4.90 5.95
C GLY A 378 27.91 -5.01 4.89
N ARG A 379 26.68 -4.66 5.30
CA ARG A 379 25.50 -4.69 4.44
C ARG A 379 25.52 -3.53 3.44
N ALA A 380 24.90 -3.72 2.29
CA ALA A 380 24.53 -2.62 1.40
C ALA A 380 23.46 -1.75 2.07
N LYS A 381 23.49 -0.45 1.80
CA LYS A 381 22.51 0.51 2.28
C LYS A 381 21.58 0.94 1.15
N VAL A 382 20.27 0.90 1.37
CA VAL A 382 19.27 1.30 0.38
C VAL A 382 18.41 2.42 0.93
N TYR A 383 18.46 3.58 0.28
CA TYR A 383 17.64 4.74 0.61
C TYR A 383 16.31 4.70 -0.13
N LEU A 384 15.21 4.68 0.62
CA LEU A 384 13.85 4.79 0.08
C LEU A 384 13.44 6.27 -0.04
N GLY A 385 14.18 6.99 -0.89
CA GLY A 385 14.13 8.45 -0.97
C GLY A 385 14.77 9.10 0.26
N GLY A 386 14.22 10.23 0.68
CA GLY A 386 14.70 10.98 1.85
C GLY A 386 16.05 11.65 1.62
N LEU A 387 16.44 11.91 0.37
CA LEU A 387 17.72 12.54 0.04
C LEU A 387 17.60 14.06 -0.17
N TRP A 388 16.37 14.56 -0.34
CA TRP A 388 16.08 15.97 -0.58
C TRP A 388 14.68 16.37 -0.08
N LYS A 389 14.39 17.67 -0.12
CA LYS A 389 13.08 18.25 0.22
C LYS A 389 12.54 19.07 -0.95
N GLU A 390 11.24 18.92 -1.22
CA GLU A 390 10.46 19.81 -2.08
C GLU A 390 9.83 20.89 -1.20
N GLY A 391 10.38 22.11 -1.25
CA GLY A 391 10.11 23.13 -0.24
C GLY A 391 10.48 22.62 1.15
N THR A 392 9.49 22.49 2.04
CA THR A 392 9.67 21.93 3.40
C THR A 392 9.36 20.44 3.49
N THR A 393 8.86 19.81 2.42
CA THR A 393 8.38 18.42 2.44
C THR A 393 9.49 17.45 2.06
N VAL A 394 9.80 16.50 2.94
CA VAL A 394 10.73 15.41 2.65
C VAL A 394 10.17 14.51 1.56
N LYS A 395 10.94 14.30 0.50
CA LYS A 395 10.55 13.42 -0.61
C LYS A 395 11.03 12.00 -0.31
N SER A 396 10.11 11.19 0.19
CA SER A 396 10.31 9.78 0.54
C SER A 396 9.61 8.88 -0.48
N ASN A 397 10.08 7.64 -0.58
CA ASN A 397 9.56 6.62 -1.47
C ASN A 397 9.22 5.36 -0.70
N ASN A 398 8.41 4.50 -1.31
CA ASN A 398 8.00 3.22 -0.76
C ASN A 398 8.10 2.16 -1.86
N PHE A 399 8.34 0.91 -1.47
CA PHE A 399 7.94 -0.19 -2.33
C PHE A 399 6.41 -0.26 -2.41
N MET A 400 5.87 -0.76 -3.51
CA MET A 400 4.44 -0.92 -3.71
C MET A 400 4.13 -2.38 -4.05
N PHE A 401 3.25 -3.01 -3.28
CA PHE A 401 2.69 -4.32 -3.65
C PHE A 401 1.88 -4.18 -4.94
N GLY A 402 2.34 -4.84 -6.00
CA GLY A 402 1.74 -4.73 -7.32
C GLY A 402 1.87 -3.32 -7.92
N ARG A 403 0.87 -2.93 -8.71
CA ARG A 403 0.82 -1.66 -9.43
C ARG A 403 -0.61 -1.16 -9.60
N GLN A 404 -0.75 0.06 -10.10
CA GLN A 404 -2.04 0.59 -10.56
C GLN A 404 -2.44 -0.07 -11.90
N PRO A 405 -3.75 -0.19 -12.19
CA PRO A 405 -4.23 -0.74 -13.46
C PRO A 405 -3.92 0.19 -14.63
N LEU A 406 -3.67 -0.39 -15.80
CA LEU A 406 -3.70 0.30 -17.09
C LEU A 406 -5.07 0.12 -17.77
N SER A 407 -5.28 0.83 -18.87
CA SER A 407 -6.56 0.83 -19.59
C SER A 407 -6.99 -0.59 -19.99
N GLY A 408 -8.21 -0.98 -19.62
CA GLY A 408 -8.78 -2.31 -19.91
C GLY A 408 -8.30 -3.44 -18.98
N GLU A 409 -7.57 -3.14 -17.91
CA GLU A 409 -7.12 -4.16 -16.96
C GLU A 409 -8.04 -4.31 -15.75
N ASN A 410 -8.59 -5.52 -15.57
CA ASN A 410 -9.39 -5.86 -14.39
C ASN A 410 -9.14 -7.31 -13.97
N TYR A 411 -7.94 -7.57 -13.45
CA TYR A 411 -7.50 -8.91 -13.03
C TYR A 411 -6.64 -8.86 -11.76
N THR A 412 -6.34 -10.04 -11.21
CA THR A 412 -5.45 -10.19 -10.04
C THR A 412 -4.01 -10.39 -10.50
N LEU A 413 -3.09 -9.57 -10.01
CA LEU A 413 -1.66 -9.77 -10.19
C LEU A 413 -1.20 -10.97 -9.37
N PHE A 414 -0.40 -11.84 -9.97
CA PHE A 414 0.25 -12.94 -9.26
C PHE A 414 1.75 -12.68 -9.13
N VAL A 415 2.25 -12.72 -7.89
CA VAL A 415 3.67 -12.53 -7.57
C VAL A 415 4.12 -13.72 -6.74
N LYS A 416 5.17 -14.43 -7.18
CA LYS A 416 5.71 -15.62 -6.51
C LYS A 416 6.40 -15.26 -5.20
N SER A 417 7.53 -14.55 -5.24
CA SER A 417 8.29 -14.22 -4.03
C SER A 417 8.90 -12.84 -4.12
N LEU A 418 8.78 -12.05 -3.05
CA LEU A 418 9.53 -10.82 -2.86
C LEU A 418 10.44 -11.01 -1.63
N GLU A 419 11.75 -10.96 -1.84
CA GLU A 419 12.73 -11.27 -0.79
C GLU A 419 13.76 -10.14 -0.64
N PHE A 420 14.01 -9.74 0.60
CA PHE A 420 15.01 -8.74 0.96
C PHE A 420 15.93 -9.30 2.04
N GLU A 421 17.22 -9.40 1.75
CA GLU A 421 18.18 -10.06 2.66
C GLU A 421 19.43 -9.21 2.94
N ASN A 422 19.80 -9.08 4.21
CA ASN A 422 21.05 -8.43 4.62
C ASN A 422 21.20 -6.99 4.11
N ILE A 423 20.15 -6.16 4.18
CA ILE A 423 20.17 -4.76 3.72
C ILE A 423 19.87 -3.80 4.87
N ASP A 424 20.56 -2.66 4.88
CA ASP A 424 20.24 -1.53 5.75
C ASP A 424 19.35 -0.53 4.98
N PHE A 425 18.05 -0.51 5.28
CA PHE A 425 17.07 0.41 4.71
C PHE A 425 16.95 1.69 5.53
N ASP A 426 16.87 2.82 4.83
CA ASP A 426 16.85 4.13 5.47
C ASP A 426 16.14 5.20 4.63
N CYS A 427 15.74 6.30 5.26
CA CYS A 427 15.17 7.49 4.62
C CYS A 427 15.78 8.74 5.29
N PRO A 428 16.95 9.23 4.85
CA PRO A 428 17.83 10.07 5.66
C PRO A 428 17.26 11.37 6.21
N LEU A 429 16.48 12.08 5.40
CA LEU A 429 15.85 13.34 5.82
C LEU A 429 14.46 13.14 6.41
N ALA A 430 13.96 11.91 6.58
CA ALA A 430 12.65 11.72 7.19
C ALA A 430 12.66 12.16 8.66
N GLU A 431 11.58 12.82 9.04
CA GLU A 431 11.42 13.51 10.30
C GLU A 431 10.33 12.86 11.13
N HIS A 432 10.58 12.76 12.43
CA HIS A 432 9.56 12.50 13.43
C HIS A 432 8.59 13.69 13.60
N PHE A 433 7.49 13.47 14.31
CA PHE A 433 6.66 14.55 14.82
C PHE A 433 7.51 15.56 15.61
N ASN A 434 7.35 16.84 15.31
CA ASN A 434 8.19 17.92 15.86
C ASN A 434 7.46 18.84 16.86
N GLY A 435 6.26 18.46 17.30
CA GLY A 435 5.41 19.29 18.16
C GLY A 435 4.33 20.08 17.41
N THR A 436 4.48 20.31 16.10
CA THR A 436 3.55 21.14 15.32
C THR A 436 3.06 20.48 14.04
N SER A 437 3.90 19.70 13.37
CA SER A 437 3.56 18.97 12.16
C SER A 437 3.76 17.48 12.36
N ASN A 438 2.91 16.69 11.68
CA ASN A 438 3.13 15.25 11.56
C ASN A 438 4.51 14.97 10.96
N GLY A 439 5.07 13.82 11.32
CA GLY A 439 6.30 13.31 10.75
C GLY A 439 6.15 12.93 9.27
N THR A 440 7.24 12.42 8.69
CA THR A 440 7.28 12.04 7.27
C THR A 440 6.32 10.89 6.97
N GLY A 441 5.59 11.02 5.86
CA GLY A 441 4.50 10.12 5.49
C GLY A 441 4.90 8.81 4.81
N ASN A 442 5.99 8.16 5.23
CA ASN A 442 6.61 7.03 4.52
C ASN A 442 6.36 5.64 5.13
N TYR A 443 6.59 4.63 4.31
CA TYR A 443 6.40 3.20 4.57
C TYR A 443 7.62 2.45 4.02
N PHE A 444 7.88 1.23 4.52
CA PHE A 444 8.79 0.33 3.82
C PHE A 444 8.11 -0.16 2.53
N ILE A 445 6.91 -0.70 2.67
CA ILE A 445 6.09 -1.17 1.55
C ILE A 445 4.61 -0.82 1.78
N ASN A 446 3.95 -0.33 0.73
CA ASN A 446 2.55 0.09 0.73
C ASN A 446 1.81 -0.52 -0.47
N MET A 447 0.56 -0.16 -0.67
CA MET A 447 -0.20 -0.45 -1.88
C MET A 447 -0.86 0.83 -2.39
N TYR A 448 -1.14 0.95 -3.69
CA TYR A 448 -1.91 2.08 -4.19
C TYR A 448 -3.38 1.96 -3.75
N SER A 449 -4.06 3.06 -3.46
CA SER A 449 -5.49 3.03 -3.09
C SER A 449 -6.39 2.52 -4.22
N ASN A 450 -5.96 2.70 -5.47
CA ASN A 450 -6.55 2.13 -6.67
C ASN A 450 -5.67 1.01 -7.27
N GLY A 451 -4.83 0.36 -6.46
CA GLY A 451 -4.01 -0.77 -6.89
C GLY A 451 -4.87 -1.95 -7.35
N MET A 452 -4.32 -2.75 -8.27
CA MET A 452 -4.96 -3.98 -8.74
C MET A 452 -5.12 -5.00 -7.61
N ALA A 453 -5.99 -5.99 -7.78
CA ALA A 453 -5.98 -7.15 -6.88
C ALA A 453 -4.61 -7.84 -6.95
N VAL A 454 -4.16 -8.43 -5.85
CA VAL A 454 -2.85 -9.12 -5.80
C VAL A 454 -2.91 -10.39 -4.98
N THR A 455 -2.31 -11.44 -5.52
CA THR A 455 -1.94 -12.66 -4.81
C THR A 455 -0.42 -12.73 -4.74
N LEU A 456 0.12 -12.75 -3.53
CA LEU A 456 1.55 -12.84 -3.24
C LEU A 456 1.82 -14.17 -2.55
N GLN A 457 2.58 -15.05 -3.20
CA GLN A 457 2.86 -16.37 -2.64
C GLN A 457 3.86 -16.31 -1.47
N SER A 458 4.83 -15.39 -1.51
CA SER A 458 5.73 -15.15 -0.37
C SER A 458 6.25 -13.72 -0.31
N PHE A 459 6.32 -13.18 0.90
CA PHE A 459 7.03 -11.95 1.21
C PHE A 459 8.00 -12.18 2.36
N THR A 460 9.30 -12.08 2.09
CA THR A 460 10.34 -12.44 3.04
C THR A 460 11.31 -11.29 3.25
N ILE A 461 11.59 -10.97 4.51
CA ILE A 461 12.59 -9.99 4.93
C ILE A 461 13.49 -10.67 5.97
N LYS A 462 14.78 -10.78 5.67
CA LYS A 462 15.76 -11.47 6.53
C LYS A 462 16.96 -10.61 6.82
N ASP A 463 17.32 -10.53 8.10
CA ASP A 463 18.57 -9.91 8.56
C ASP A 463 18.75 -8.48 8.01
N CYS A 464 17.66 -7.73 7.89
CA CYS A 464 17.68 -6.34 7.44
C CYS A 464 17.64 -5.39 8.64
N SER A 465 18.11 -4.16 8.45
CA SER A 465 17.83 -3.07 9.40
C SER A 465 16.97 -2.00 8.76
N PHE A 466 16.11 -1.38 9.57
CA PHE A 466 15.17 -0.37 9.12
C PHE A 466 15.29 0.85 10.02
N ARG A 467 15.56 1.99 9.38
CA ARG A 467 15.58 3.30 10.01
C ARG A 467 14.63 4.24 9.31
N ARG A 468 14.06 5.15 10.10
CA ARG A 468 13.25 6.28 9.61
C ARG A 468 12.08 5.86 8.73
N MET A 469 11.49 4.71 9.05
CA MET A 469 10.16 4.33 8.57
C MET A 469 9.15 4.95 9.54
N ILE A 470 8.71 6.16 9.26
CA ILE A 470 8.02 7.02 10.25
C ILE A 470 6.52 6.68 10.31
N ARG A 471 5.84 6.62 9.17
CA ARG A 471 4.38 6.50 9.17
C ARG A 471 3.87 5.05 9.18
N GLY A 472 4.47 4.14 8.42
CA GLY A 472 4.07 2.73 8.36
C GLY A 472 5.24 1.79 8.08
N PHE A 473 5.01 0.48 8.09
CA PHE A 473 6.00 -0.51 7.64
C PHE A 473 5.42 -1.34 6.49
N ILE A 474 4.52 -2.28 6.77
CA ILE A 474 3.74 -3.02 5.76
C ILE A 474 2.30 -2.50 5.79
N ARG A 475 1.81 -1.99 4.65
CA ARG A 475 0.43 -1.55 4.52
C ARG A 475 -0.19 -2.03 3.21
N VAL A 476 -1.40 -2.57 3.29
CA VAL A 476 -2.28 -2.71 2.12
C VAL A 476 -3.42 -1.69 2.21
N GLN A 477 -3.95 -1.29 1.05
CA GLN A 477 -5.09 -0.39 0.95
C GLN A 477 -5.84 -0.59 -0.37
N GLY A 478 -7.02 0.03 -0.48
CA GLY A 478 -7.86 0.01 -1.67
C GLY A 478 -9.00 -0.99 -1.59
N SER A 479 -9.85 -1.03 -2.62
CA SER A 479 -11.07 -1.84 -2.61
C SER A 479 -10.91 -3.24 -3.21
N LYS A 480 -9.80 -3.55 -3.87
CA LYS A 480 -9.57 -4.85 -4.53
C LYS A 480 -9.10 -5.92 -3.54
N VAL A 481 -9.18 -7.20 -3.90
CA VAL A 481 -8.78 -8.34 -3.03
C VAL A 481 -7.25 -8.42 -2.90
N LYS A 482 -6.75 -8.76 -1.71
CA LYS A 482 -5.33 -9.02 -1.43
C LYS A 482 -5.17 -10.35 -0.71
N GLN A 483 -4.35 -11.24 -1.25
CA GLN A 483 -4.10 -12.57 -0.69
C GLN A 483 -2.61 -12.79 -0.55
N PHE A 484 -2.10 -12.85 0.68
CA PHE A 484 -0.70 -13.18 0.94
C PHE A 484 -0.64 -14.56 1.57
N GLU A 485 0.04 -15.48 0.90
CA GLU A 485 0.11 -16.88 1.31
C GLU A 485 1.11 -17.10 2.44
N HIS A 486 2.25 -16.40 2.39
CA HIS A 486 3.29 -16.44 3.41
C HIS A 486 3.96 -15.08 3.58
N VAL A 487 4.12 -14.62 4.83
CA VAL A 487 4.88 -13.43 5.18
C VAL A 487 5.87 -13.78 6.29
N LEU A 488 7.15 -13.52 6.07
CA LEU A 488 8.23 -13.74 7.04
C LEU A 488 9.06 -12.47 7.24
N VAL A 489 9.17 -12.04 8.49
CA VAL A 489 10.11 -11.01 8.92
C VAL A 489 11.00 -11.61 10.01
N GLU A 490 12.28 -11.81 9.68
CA GLU A 490 13.21 -12.56 10.50
C GLU A 490 14.54 -11.85 10.72
N GLY A 491 15.04 -11.88 11.96
CA GLY A 491 16.38 -11.39 12.29
C GLY A 491 16.56 -9.88 12.16
N CYS A 492 15.49 -9.12 11.90
CA CYS A 492 15.57 -7.72 11.54
C CYS A 492 15.74 -6.80 12.76
N ASP A 493 16.25 -5.58 12.50
CA ASP A 493 16.34 -4.51 13.49
C ASP A 493 15.53 -3.29 13.07
N PHE A 494 14.66 -2.84 13.96
CA PHE A 494 13.82 -1.66 13.79
C PHE A 494 14.17 -0.64 14.87
N TYR A 495 14.67 0.51 14.45
CA TYR A 495 15.02 1.61 15.34
C TYR A 495 14.81 2.93 14.60
N ASP A 496 14.65 4.03 15.33
CA ASP A 496 14.42 5.34 14.71
C ASP A 496 13.18 5.31 13.78
N CYS A 497 12.15 4.56 14.18
CA CYS A 497 10.95 4.31 13.39
C CYS A 497 9.71 4.74 14.17
N GLY A 498 8.66 5.19 13.46
CA GLY A 498 7.42 5.60 14.11
C GLY A 498 7.38 7.08 14.50
N TYR A 499 6.65 7.40 15.58
CA TYR A 499 6.45 8.76 16.10
C TYR A 499 5.95 9.77 15.03
N TYR A 500 4.96 9.37 14.23
CA TYR A 500 4.41 10.21 13.14
C TYR A 500 3.49 11.33 13.65
N ASP A 501 2.81 11.18 14.78
CA ASP A 501 2.00 12.25 15.38
C ASP A 501 2.28 12.45 16.88
N ASN A 502 1.62 13.45 17.49
CA ASN A 502 1.79 13.81 18.89
C ASN A 502 1.49 12.68 19.89
N ASN A 503 0.75 11.65 19.48
CA ASN A 503 0.44 10.50 20.31
C ASN A 503 1.40 9.32 20.06
N GLY A 504 2.44 9.53 19.25
CA GLY A 504 3.30 8.46 18.73
C GLY A 504 2.56 7.48 17.84
N ARG A 505 1.44 7.89 17.22
CA ARG A 505 0.70 7.05 16.28
C ARG A 505 1.35 7.09 14.91
N GLY A 506 0.78 6.27 14.03
CA GLY A 506 1.05 6.09 12.62
C GLY A 506 0.12 4.98 12.13
N TYR A 507 0.50 4.27 11.08
CA TYR A 507 -0.03 2.94 10.82
C TYR A 507 0.67 1.90 11.70
N ALA A 508 0.03 0.74 11.84
CA ALA A 508 0.63 -0.43 12.47
C ALA A 508 1.91 -0.89 11.73
N TRP A 509 2.66 -1.80 12.35
CA TRP A 509 3.75 -2.48 11.65
C TRP A 509 3.23 -3.29 10.46
N VAL A 510 2.08 -3.95 10.64
CA VAL A 510 1.30 -4.55 9.55
C VAL A 510 -0.13 -4.06 9.63
N ALA A 511 -0.54 -3.30 8.61
CA ALA A 511 -1.88 -2.73 8.49
C ALA A 511 -2.62 -3.34 7.29
N GLY A 512 -3.55 -4.25 7.58
CA GLY A 512 -4.64 -4.62 6.69
C GLY A 512 -5.62 -3.45 6.51
N ASP A 513 -6.32 -3.40 5.38
CA ASP A 513 -7.29 -2.32 5.14
C ASP A 513 -8.69 -2.60 5.68
N GLY A 514 -9.03 -3.87 5.86
CA GLY A 514 -10.37 -4.31 6.25
C GLY A 514 -11.44 -3.94 5.21
N ALA A 515 -11.05 -3.79 3.94
CA ALA A 515 -11.94 -3.31 2.89
C ALA A 515 -12.72 -4.44 2.19
N GLN A 516 -12.20 -5.67 2.19
CA GLN A 516 -12.80 -6.82 1.50
C GLN A 516 -12.75 -8.07 2.38
N PRO A 517 -13.89 -8.76 2.61
CA PRO A 517 -13.93 -9.97 3.44
C PRO A 517 -13.17 -11.15 2.80
N LYS A 518 -12.93 -11.12 1.49
CA LYS A 518 -12.14 -12.13 0.75
C LYS A 518 -10.62 -11.90 0.80
N SER A 519 -10.16 -10.78 1.35
CA SER A 519 -8.73 -10.50 1.51
C SER A 519 -8.18 -11.25 2.72
N ASN A 520 -6.96 -11.76 2.60
CA ASN A 520 -6.24 -12.35 3.71
C ASN A 520 -4.74 -12.11 3.54
N ILE A 521 -4.20 -11.15 4.29
CA ILE A 521 -2.74 -10.90 4.35
C ILE A 521 -2.09 -11.61 5.55
N PHE A 522 -2.87 -12.34 6.35
CA PHE A 522 -2.47 -12.98 7.59
C PHE A 522 -2.60 -14.51 7.50
N LYS A 523 -2.64 -15.08 6.29
CA LYS A 523 -2.85 -16.52 6.08
C LYS A 523 -1.74 -17.36 6.71
N ASP A 524 -0.51 -16.87 6.63
CA ASP A 524 0.64 -17.35 7.38
C ASP A 524 1.63 -16.19 7.58
N MET A 525 1.57 -15.53 8.74
CA MET A 525 2.39 -14.37 9.06
C MET A 525 3.32 -14.65 10.23
N VAL A 526 4.63 -14.51 10.00
CA VAL A 526 5.66 -14.83 10.98
C VAL A 526 6.58 -13.63 11.20
N PHE A 527 6.64 -13.18 12.44
CA PHE A 527 7.65 -12.25 12.93
C PHE A 527 8.51 -12.96 13.96
N ARG A 528 9.77 -13.23 13.62
CA ARG A 528 10.66 -13.95 14.53
C ARG A 528 12.05 -13.36 14.66
N ASN A 529 12.62 -13.48 15.85
CA ASN A 529 14.01 -13.11 16.10
C ASN A 529 14.33 -11.63 15.78
N ASN A 530 13.34 -10.74 15.80
CA ASN A 530 13.51 -9.32 15.47
C ASN A 530 13.72 -8.47 16.73
N THR A 531 14.26 -7.26 16.54
CA THR A 531 14.33 -6.24 17.58
C THR A 531 13.54 -5.02 17.18
N PHE A 532 12.67 -4.55 18.06
CA PHE A 532 12.01 -3.25 17.96
C PHE A 532 12.50 -2.37 19.09
N TYR A 533 13.24 -1.31 18.76
CA TYR A 533 13.86 -0.43 19.73
C TYR A 533 13.27 0.97 19.64
N ASP A 534 12.62 1.40 20.73
CA ASP A 534 12.08 2.74 20.95
C ASP A 534 11.34 3.29 19.72
N SER A 535 10.44 2.47 19.18
CA SER A 535 9.75 2.74 17.91
C SER A 535 8.23 2.88 18.11
N PRO A 536 7.71 4.11 18.33
CA PRO A 536 6.29 4.34 18.63
C PRO A 536 5.38 4.15 17.41
N ARG A 537 4.38 3.26 17.48
CA ARG A 537 3.34 3.08 16.45
C ARG A 537 1.99 2.75 17.08
N THR A 538 0.94 2.68 16.26
CA THR A 538 -0.42 2.35 16.72
C THR A 538 -0.52 0.94 17.31
N CYS A 539 0.04 -0.07 16.63
CA CYS A 539 0.10 -1.46 17.09
C CYS A 539 1.06 -2.29 16.21
N MET A 540 1.28 -3.57 16.52
CA MET A 540 2.02 -4.48 15.63
C MET A 540 1.15 -4.92 14.46
N ILE A 541 0.00 -5.52 14.73
CA ILE A 541 -0.87 -6.11 13.70
C ILE A 541 -2.29 -5.59 13.84
N THR A 542 -2.88 -5.18 12.72
CA THR A 542 -4.30 -4.83 12.63
C THR A 542 -4.85 -5.07 11.22
N ASP A 543 -6.15 -5.35 11.13
CA ASP A 543 -6.96 -5.32 9.91
C ASP A 543 -7.86 -4.07 9.85
N ASN A 544 -7.48 -3.02 10.60
CA ASN A 544 -8.28 -1.81 10.89
C ASN A 544 -9.55 -2.05 11.72
N GLY A 545 -9.70 -3.23 12.34
CA GLY A 545 -10.79 -3.51 13.28
C GLY A 545 -12.16 -3.37 12.63
N LYS A 546 -12.30 -3.86 11.39
CA LYS A 546 -13.55 -3.84 10.63
C LYS A 546 -14.35 -5.10 10.94
N ASP A 547 -15.64 -4.93 11.20
CA ASP A 547 -16.57 -6.03 11.43
C ASP A 547 -17.10 -6.47 10.07
N LEU A 548 -16.51 -7.54 9.53
CA LEU A 548 -16.83 -8.08 8.21
C LEU A 548 -17.48 -9.47 8.34
N ASP A 549 -18.28 -9.82 7.34
CA ASP A 549 -18.81 -11.17 7.19
C ASP A 549 -17.75 -12.07 6.53
N TRP A 550 -16.89 -12.65 7.38
CA TRP A 550 -15.74 -13.43 6.93
C TRP A 550 -16.16 -14.80 6.35
N PRO A 551 -15.75 -15.16 5.12
CA PRO A 551 -15.95 -16.50 4.57
C PRO A 551 -15.24 -17.55 5.42
N THR A 552 -15.77 -18.78 5.45
CA THR A 552 -15.17 -19.91 6.19
C THR A 552 -13.76 -20.29 5.70
N SER A 553 -13.40 -19.90 4.48
CA SER A 553 -12.07 -20.08 3.90
C SER A 553 -11.04 -19.06 4.40
N ILE A 554 -11.46 -18.02 5.14
CA ILE A 554 -10.59 -16.96 5.64
C ILE A 554 -10.32 -17.20 7.12
N THR A 555 -9.08 -17.59 7.43
CA THR A 555 -8.56 -17.73 8.79
C THR A 555 -7.20 -17.05 8.88
N TYR A 556 -6.86 -16.48 10.02
CA TYR A 556 -5.52 -15.93 10.25
C TYR A 556 -4.62 -16.97 10.92
N ASN A 557 -3.34 -17.02 10.53
CA ASN A 557 -2.29 -17.75 11.21
C ASN A 557 -1.13 -16.79 11.48
N ILE A 558 -0.99 -16.34 12.73
CA ILE A 558 -0.01 -15.31 13.10
C ILE A 558 0.94 -15.89 14.14
N THR A 559 2.24 -15.75 13.90
CA THR A 559 3.32 -16.14 14.82
C THR A 559 4.20 -14.94 15.13
N ILE A 560 4.32 -14.61 16.42
CA ILE A 560 5.24 -13.59 16.95
C ILE A 560 6.13 -14.31 17.96
N GLU A 561 7.36 -14.64 17.58
CA GLU A 561 8.23 -15.43 18.44
C GLU A 561 9.66 -14.93 18.56
N ASN A 562 10.27 -15.12 19.73
CA ASN A 562 11.68 -14.81 19.95
C ASN A 562 12.04 -13.35 19.60
N ASN A 563 11.10 -12.40 19.67
CA ASN A 563 11.38 -10.99 19.39
C ASN A 563 11.76 -10.24 20.68
N THR A 564 12.58 -9.20 20.54
CA THR A 564 12.89 -8.25 21.63
C THR A 564 12.21 -6.93 21.35
N PHE A 565 11.35 -6.51 22.27
CA PHE A 565 10.61 -5.25 22.23
C PHE A 565 11.14 -4.33 23.34
N VAL A 566 11.85 -3.27 22.97
CA VAL A 566 12.30 -2.21 23.89
C VAL A 566 11.46 -0.98 23.63
N ASN A 567 10.67 -0.53 24.60
CA ASN A 567 9.75 0.62 24.47
C ASN A 567 8.88 0.52 23.20
N PHE A 568 8.35 -0.66 22.92
CA PHE A 568 7.56 -0.88 21.71
C PHE A 568 6.23 -0.12 21.78
N SER A 569 5.98 0.72 20.77
CA SER A 569 4.70 1.43 20.62
C SER A 569 4.27 2.23 21.86
N THR A 570 5.23 2.87 22.55
CA THR A 570 4.97 3.70 23.73
C THR A 570 4.42 5.10 23.36
N CYS A 571 4.47 6.07 24.29
CA CYS A 571 3.94 7.46 24.18
C CYS A 571 2.47 7.66 24.58
N SER A 572 1.54 6.80 24.18
CA SER A 572 0.11 6.97 24.53
C SER A 572 -0.60 5.66 24.82
N SER A 573 -1.74 5.71 25.53
CA SER A 573 -2.53 4.52 25.83
C SER A 573 -3.22 3.93 24.59
N GLY A 574 -3.61 2.65 24.69
CA GLY A 574 -4.31 1.94 23.60
C GLY A 574 -3.40 1.54 22.44
N ARG A 575 -2.11 1.28 22.71
CA ARG A 575 -1.13 0.81 21.74
C ARG A 575 -0.84 -0.67 22.02
N GLN A 576 -1.37 -1.56 21.19
CA GLN A 576 -1.37 -3.01 21.46
C GLN A 576 -0.34 -3.76 20.59
N ILE A 577 0.02 -4.97 20.99
CA ILE A 577 0.68 -5.90 20.05
C ILE A 577 -0.34 -6.30 18.98
N ILE A 578 -1.53 -6.76 19.38
CA ILE A 578 -2.61 -7.20 18.48
C ILE A 578 -3.82 -6.26 18.58
N ASP A 579 -4.25 -5.64 17.48
CA ASP A 579 -5.55 -4.91 17.38
C ASP A 579 -6.39 -5.55 16.25
N LEU A 580 -7.02 -6.67 16.57
CA LEU A 580 -7.86 -7.49 15.69
C LEU A 580 -9.23 -7.67 16.34
N ARG A 581 -10.01 -6.58 16.36
CA ARG A 581 -11.24 -6.48 17.16
C ARG A 581 -12.30 -7.52 16.80
N TYR A 582 -12.39 -7.87 15.52
CA TYR A 582 -13.38 -8.78 14.95
C TYR A 582 -12.68 -9.88 14.17
N LEU A 583 -12.11 -10.84 14.90
CA LEU A 583 -11.24 -11.87 14.33
C LEU A 583 -12.07 -12.91 13.56
N PRO A 584 -11.65 -13.36 12.36
CA PRO A 584 -12.29 -14.48 11.70
C PRO A 584 -12.14 -15.78 12.52
N GLY A 585 -13.20 -16.57 12.58
CA GLY A 585 -13.20 -17.88 13.23
C GLY A 585 -12.22 -18.85 12.55
N GLY A 586 -11.74 -19.84 13.29
CA GLY A 586 -10.70 -20.78 12.86
C GLY A 586 -9.27 -20.23 12.94
N SER A 587 -9.10 -18.96 13.33
CA SER A 587 -7.78 -18.32 13.43
C SER A 587 -6.89 -18.93 14.51
N LYS A 588 -5.58 -18.88 14.25
CA LYS A 588 -4.51 -19.34 15.14
C LYS A 588 -3.53 -18.20 15.41
N ILE A 589 -3.28 -17.89 16.68
CA ILE A 589 -2.29 -16.87 17.06
C ILE A 589 -1.30 -17.46 18.06
N SER A 590 -0.02 -17.42 17.71
CA SER A 590 1.10 -17.87 18.53
C SER A 590 1.95 -16.66 18.95
N ILE A 591 2.16 -16.47 20.25
CA ILE A 591 3.02 -15.40 20.79
C ILE A 591 3.94 -16.02 21.83
N LYS A 592 5.21 -16.26 21.48
CA LYS A 592 6.09 -17.12 22.27
C LYS A 592 7.50 -16.58 22.45
N ASN A 593 8.09 -16.84 23.62
CA ASN A 593 9.52 -16.55 23.86
C ASN A 593 9.92 -15.09 23.60
N ASN A 594 8.98 -14.14 23.63
CA ASN A 594 9.29 -12.73 23.39
C ASN A 594 9.77 -12.05 24.67
N LEU A 595 10.67 -11.07 24.50
CA LEU A 595 11.20 -10.23 25.56
C LEU A 595 10.60 -8.83 25.46
N PHE A 596 9.92 -8.38 26.52
CA PHE A 596 9.37 -7.04 26.63
C PHE A 596 10.14 -6.21 27.66
N ILE A 597 10.66 -5.06 27.26
CA ILE A 597 11.46 -4.17 28.09
C ILE A 597 10.87 -2.77 28.01
N LEU A 598 10.51 -2.23 29.18
CA LEU A 598 10.21 -0.81 29.36
C LEU A 598 11.36 -0.18 30.11
N THR A 599 11.93 0.90 29.57
CA THR A 599 13.17 1.47 30.09
C THR A 599 13.32 2.94 29.68
N LYS A 600 13.94 3.74 30.54
CA LYS A 600 14.24 5.16 30.29
C LYS A 600 15.29 5.64 31.28
N GLN A 601 16.01 6.69 30.90
CA GLN A 601 17.00 7.34 31.76
C GLN A 601 16.33 8.01 32.97
N SER A 602 17.09 8.24 34.04
CA SER A 602 16.68 9.15 35.11
C SER A 602 16.36 10.53 34.55
N ASP A 603 15.31 11.17 35.05
CA ASP A 603 14.79 12.46 34.60
C ASP A 603 14.27 12.48 33.15
N ASP A 604 13.91 11.32 32.60
CA ASP A 604 13.16 11.24 31.34
C ASP A 604 11.65 11.14 31.63
N ASP A 605 10.90 12.15 31.18
CA ASP A 605 9.46 12.25 31.43
C ASP A 605 8.62 11.39 30.48
N ARG A 606 9.25 10.66 29.54
CA ARG A 606 8.50 9.87 28.55
C ARG A 606 7.54 8.89 29.20
N TYR A 607 6.37 8.76 28.56
CA TYR A 607 5.38 7.77 28.92
C TYR A 607 5.69 6.41 28.30
N LEU A 608 5.69 5.37 29.13
CA LEU A 608 5.95 3.98 28.75
C LEU A 608 4.64 3.17 28.72
N TYR A 609 3.66 3.66 27.96
CA TYR A 609 2.38 2.97 27.78
C TYR A 609 2.52 1.82 26.78
N GLN A 610 2.28 0.59 27.22
CA GLN A 610 2.24 -0.57 26.34
C GLN A 610 1.01 -1.43 26.64
N GLY A 611 0.30 -1.88 25.61
CA GLY A 611 -0.86 -2.76 25.71
C GLY A 611 -0.63 -4.13 25.08
N GLY A 612 -1.41 -5.12 25.52
CA GLY A 612 -1.35 -6.49 25.01
C GLY A 612 -2.15 -6.66 23.71
N ALA A 613 -3.48 -6.75 23.83
CA ALA A 613 -4.38 -7.03 22.69
C ALA A 613 -5.69 -6.23 22.70
N ASP A 614 -6.40 -6.14 21.57
CA ASP A 614 -7.83 -5.77 21.49
C ASP A 614 -8.54 -6.75 20.56
N ILE A 615 -9.14 -7.79 21.15
CA ILE A 615 -9.95 -8.81 20.46
C ILE A 615 -11.32 -8.86 21.15
N ARG A 616 -12.37 -8.43 20.46
CA ARG A 616 -13.70 -8.24 21.06
C ARG A 616 -14.65 -9.37 20.72
N THR A 617 -14.65 -9.76 19.45
CA THR A 617 -15.53 -10.78 18.89
C THR A 617 -14.74 -11.69 17.97
N ILE A 618 -15.18 -12.96 17.90
CA ILE A 618 -14.68 -13.96 16.98
C ILE A 618 -15.86 -14.32 16.09
N ASN A 619 -15.79 -13.93 14.84
CA ASN A 619 -16.84 -14.04 13.84
C ASN A 619 -16.79 -15.43 13.16
N GLY A 620 -17.71 -15.70 12.24
CA GLY A 620 -17.72 -16.97 11.48
C GLY A 620 -18.00 -18.17 12.38
N SER A 621 -17.07 -19.14 12.45
CA SER A 621 -17.22 -20.32 13.31
C SER A 621 -17.34 -19.99 14.80
N GLY A 622 -16.89 -18.81 15.22
CA GLY A 622 -16.89 -18.40 16.62
C GLY A 622 -15.82 -19.11 17.45
N GLU A 623 -14.89 -19.84 16.83
CA GLU A 623 -13.80 -20.56 17.50
C GLU A 623 -12.43 -20.00 17.07
N ALA A 624 -11.43 -20.06 17.94
CA ALA A 624 -10.03 -19.74 17.62
C ALA A 624 -9.10 -20.57 18.53
N SER A 625 -7.79 -20.53 18.26
CA SER A 625 -6.80 -21.17 19.12
C SER A 625 -5.59 -20.28 19.34
N TRP A 626 -5.06 -20.31 20.57
CA TRP A 626 -3.88 -19.53 20.93
C TRP A 626 -2.77 -20.46 21.41
N ASP A 627 -1.52 -20.14 21.04
CA ASP A 627 -0.31 -20.67 21.68
C ASP A 627 0.51 -19.50 22.21
N ILE A 628 0.07 -18.98 23.36
CA ILE A 628 0.72 -17.88 24.06
C ILE A 628 1.43 -18.48 25.26
N SER A 629 2.76 -18.41 25.25
CA SER A 629 3.58 -19.01 26.31
C SER A 629 4.98 -18.44 26.39
N ASN A 630 5.57 -18.54 27.59
CA ASN A 630 6.98 -18.23 27.82
C ASN A 630 7.39 -16.83 27.36
N ASN A 631 6.50 -15.84 27.48
CA ASN A 631 6.82 -14.43 27.23
C ASN A 631 7.33 -13.79 28.53
N TRP A 632 8.40 -13.02 28.47
CA TRP A 632 9.03 -12.44 29.67
C TRP A 632 9.24 -10.94 29.57
N SER A 633 9.28 -10.28 30.73
CA SER A 633 9.71 -8.90 30.87
C SER A 633 10.74 -8.71 31.99
N THR A 634 11.48 -7.61 31.92
CA THR A 634 12.28 -7.10 33.04
C THR A 634 11.38 -6.53 34.16
N ASN A 635 11.94 -6.25 35.35
CA ASN A 635 11.18 -5.87 36.55
C ASN A 635 10.92 -4.36 36.75
N THR A 636 11.01 -3.55 35.69
CA THR A 636 10.88 -2.08 35.78
C THR A 636 9.66 -1.55 35.05
N PHE A 637 9.15 -0.39 35.52
CA PHE A 637 8.01 0.34 34.93
C PHE A 637 6.74 -0.50 34.75
N LEU A 638 6.52 -1.44 35.67
CA LEU A 638 5.35 -2.32 35.67
C LEU A 638 4.11 -1.60 36.18
N THR A 639 2.96 -1.94 35.60
CA THR A 639 1.63 -1.52 36.09
C THR A 639 0.98 -2.72 36.77
N SER A 640 0.69 -2.59 38.07
CA SER A 640 0.12 -3.69 38.86
C SER A 640 0.94 -4.99 38.78
N GLY A 641 2.27 -4.88 38.70
CA GLY A 641 3.18 -6.03 38.60
C GLY A 641 3.28 -6.67 37.21
N GLN A 642 2.68 -6.07 36.17
CA GLN A 642 2.71 -6.57 34.79
C GLN A 642 3.29 -5.51 33.82
N ILE A 643 3.85 -5.97 32.70
CA ILE A 643 4.47 -5.08 31.71
C ILE A 643 3.42 -4.27 30.94
N PHE A 644 2.23 -4.82 30.73
CA PHE A 644 1.15 -4.15 29.99
C PHE A 644 0.34 -3.22 30.89
N THR A 645 0.29 -1.95 30.50
CA THR A 645 -0.51 -0.88 31.13
C THR A 645 -2.00 -1.00 30.85
N GLY A 646 -2.40 -1.78 29.84
CA GLY A 646 -3.80 -2.01 29.49
C GLY A 646 -3.99 -3.22 28.56
N ASN A 647 -5.18 -3.82 28.59
CA ASN A 647 -5.55 -5.02 27.85
C ASN A 647 -4.42 -6.08 27.77
N ALA A 648 -3.88 -6.46 28.93
CA ALA A 648 -2.90 -7.53 29.00
C ALA A 648 -3.44 -8.82 28.34
N PHE A 649 -2.57 -9.73 27.90
CA PHE A 649 -2.99 -10.97 27.24
C PHE A 649 -3.93 -11.82 28.12
N ASN A 650 -3.71 -11.84 29.44
CA ASN A 650 -4.58 -12.51 30.42
C ASN A 650 -5.87 -11.72 30.79
N ALA A 651 -6.11 -10.53 30.22
CA ALA A 651 -7.30 -9.76 30.54
C ALA A 651 -8.59 -10.47 30.08
N THR A 652 -9.63 -10.47 30.92
CA THR A 652 -10.90 -11.16 30.67
C THR A 652 -11.85 -10.41 29.73
N LYS A 653 -11.44 -9.23 29.26
CA LYS A 653 -12.19 -8.39 28.32
C LYS A 653 -11.26 -7.90 27.23
N ASN A 654 -11.77 -7.93 26.00
CA ASN A 654 -11.09 -7.41 24.80
C ASN A 654 -9.68 -8.00 24.61
N SER A 655 -9.43 -9.25 24.99
CA SER A 655 -8.10 -9.87 24.94
C SER A 655 -8.24 -11.39 24.93
N PHE A 656 -7.11 -12.09 24.78
CA PHE A 656 -7.04 -13.56 24.77
C PHE A 656 -7.64 -14.20 26.03
N GLY A 657 -7.45 -13.57 27.21
CA GLY A 657 -7.97 -14.06 28.48
C GLY A 657 -9.49 -14.11 28.60
N LYS A 658 -10.24 -13.49 27.67
CA LYS A 658 -11.69 -13.72 27.52
C LYS A 658 -12.01 -15.17 27.10
N TRP A 659 -11.07 -15.82 26.41
CA TRP A 659 -11.13 -17.19 25.89
C TRP A 659 -9.91 -17.98 26.36
N ALA A 660 -9.62 -17.91 27.66
CA ALA A 660 -8.39 -18.46 28.24
C ALA A 660 -8.28 -19.99 28.05
N GLU A 661 -9.42 -20.67 27.95
CA GLU A 661 -9.53 -22.10 27.68
C GLU A 661 -9.07 -22.50 26.28
N TRP A 662 -8.91 -21.54 25.34
CA TRP A 662 -8.40 -21.80 24.00
C TRP A 662 -6.87 -21.63 23.90
N ASN A 663 -6.20 -21.26 24.99
CA ASN A 663 -4.75 -21.26 25.02
C ASN A 663 -4.22 -22.69 25.26
N VAL A 664 -3.56 -23.28 24.27
CA VAL A 664 -3.05 -24.65 24.36
C VAL A 664 -1.95 -24.83 25.40
N ALA A 665 -1.26 -23.74 25.75
CA ALA A 665 -0.24 -23.73 26.81
C ALA A 665 -0.83 -23.56 28.23
N GLY A 666 -2.15 -23.36 28.34
CA GLY A 666 -2.86 -23.15 29.60
C GLY A 666 -3.06 -21.67 29.95
N ALA A 667 -4.11 -21.38 30.73
CA ALA A 667 -4.52 -20.01 31.04
C ALA A 667 -3.45 -19.19 31.78
N SER A 668 -2.60 -19.82 32.60
CA SER A 668 -1.51 -19.13 33.32
C SER A 668 -0.42 -18.59 32.40
N GLU A 669 -0.23 -19.19 31.22
CA GLU A 669 0.78 -18.75 30.24
C GLU A 669 0.36 -17.52 29.43
N LEU A 670 -0.88 -17.05 29.62
CA LEU A 670 -1.31 -15.75 29.08
C LEU A 670 -0.66 -14.57 29.80
N GLU A 671 -0.08 -14.77 30.98
CA GLU A 671 0.68 -13.71 31.65
C GLU A 671 2.05 -13.53 31.02
N VAL A 672 2.52 -12.28 30.96
CA VAL A 672 3.94 -12.03 30.68
C VAL A 672 4.67 -12.21 32.01
N HIS A 673 5.57 -13.19 32.05
CA HIS A 673 6.35 -13.51 33.24
C HIS A 673 7.35 -12.38 33.54
N VAL A 674 7.44 -11.96 34.79
CA VAL A 674 8.39 -10.91 35.19
C VAL A 674 9.62 -11.57 35.80
N ASP A 675 10.77 -11.37 35.18
CA ASP A 675 12.04 -11.80 35.74
C ASP A 675 12.57 -10.75 36.73
N ASN A 676 13.24 -11.18 37.79
CA ASN A 676 13.80 -10.29 38.80
C ASN A 676 15.15 -9.69 38.36
N ILE A 677 15.13 -8.98 37.23
CA ILE A 677 16.28 -8.30 36.66
C ILE A 677 15.84 -6.99 36.00
N SER A 678 16.60 -5.91 36.24
CA SER A 678 16.35 -4.62 35.61
C SER A 678 16.85 -4.61 34.16
N PRO A 679 16.34 -3.73 33.28
CA PRO A 679 16.89 -3.56 31.94
C PRO A 679 18.38 -3.26 31.95
N GLU A 680 18.81 -2.39 32.87
CA GLU A 680 20.20 -1.95 33.00
C GLU A 680 21.11 -3.07 33.51
N ASP A 681 20.62 -3.98 34.34
CA ASP A 681 21.39 -5.17 34.73
C ASP A 681 21.44 -6.22 33.62
N LEU A 682 20.36 -6.32 32.82
CA LEU A 682 20.26 -7.27 31.72
C LEU A 682 21.14 -6.89 30.53
N MET A 683 21.03 -5.64 30.07
CA MET A 683 21.59 -5.18 28.80
C MET A 683 22.59 -4.03 28.98
N THR A 684 23.53 -3.92 28.04
CA THR A 684 24.37 -2.73 27.87
C THR A 684 23.54 -1.64 27.17
N SER A 685 23.51 -0.44 27.77
CA SER A 685 22.82 0.75 27.24
C SER A 685 21.37 0.53 26.76
N PRO A 686 20.48 -0.06 27.59
CA PRO A 686 19.10 -0.32 27.19
C PRO A 686 18.28 0.96 27.01
N ASN A 687 18.59 2.00 27.78
CA ASN A 687 17.87 3.27 27.76
C ASN A 687 18.07 3.99 26.42
N PRO A 688 17.00 4.54 25.82
CA PRO A 688 17.12 5.46 24.71
C PRO A 688 18.09 6.61 25.03
N PRO A 689 18.87 7.10 24.04
CA PRO A 689 19.95 8.05 24.30
C PRO A 689 19.45 9.47 24.59
N HIS A 690 18.33 9.87 23.98
CA HIS A 690 17.73 11.19 24.16
C HIS A 690 16.63 11.15 25.22
N LYS A 691 16.39 12.27 25.93
CA LYS A 691 15.35 12.37 26.98
C LYS A 691 14.16 13.20 26.50
N GLN A 692 12.97 12.89 27.00
CA GLN A 692 11.82 13.79 26.89
C GLN A 692 11.71 14.66 28.14
N SER A 693 11.39 15.96 27.96
CA SER A 693 11.03 16.87 29.04
C SER A 693 9.59 17.35 28.85
N GLY A 694 8.74 17.13 29.86
CA GLY A 694 7.32 17.46 29.76
C GLY A 694 6.51 16.53 28.84
N THR A 695 5.36 17.00 28.36
CA THR A 695 4.36 16.17 27.67
C THR A 695 4.59 16.00 26.16
N THR A 696 5.51 16.76 25.57
CA THR A 696 5.81 16.72 24.13
C THR A 696 7.29 16.38 23.94
N GLY A 697 7.58 15.33 23.19
CA GLY A 697 8.95 14.94 22.82
C GLY A 697 9.59 15.96 21.87
N SER A 698 10.92 16.09 21.93
CA SER A 698 11.67 16.69 20.83
C SER A 698 11.70 15.75 19.63
N ILE A 699 12.08 16.27 18.46
CA ILE A 699 12.23 15.49 17.22
C ILE A 699 13.21 14.31 17.38
N ASP A 700 14.14 14.42 18.33
CA ASP A 700 15.19 13.44 18.59
C ASP A 700 14.86 12.45 19.72
N THR A 701 13.71 12.56 20.39
CA THR A 701 13.37 11.71 21.57
C THR A 701 13.52 10.21 21.29
N HIS A 702 13.21 9.81 20.06
CA HIS A 702 13.17 8.43 19.57
C HIS A 702 14.27 8.11 18.55
N THR A 703 15.31 8.93 18.45
CA THR A 703 16.41 8.71 17.50
C THR A 703 17.57 7.95 18.15
N ILE A 704 18.26 7.14 17.35
CA ILE A 704 19.51 6.47 17.73
C ILE A 704 20.32 6.17 16.47
N ASP A 705 21.65 6.27 16.57
CA ASP A 705 22.54 6.09 15.42
C ASP A 705 22.59 4.66 14.89
N ASN A 706 22.58 3.67 15.79
CA ASN A 706 22.62 2.23 15.51
C ASN A 706 22.42 1.44 16.82
N LEU A 707 22.34 0.12 16.71
CA LEU A 707 22.23 -0.80 17.86
C LEU A 707 23.55 -1.51 18.21
N ASN A 708 24.71 -1.07 17.70
CA ASN A 708 26.00 -1.79 17.83
C ASN A 708 26.55 -1.88 19.28
N GLY A 709 25.84 -1.32 20.27
CA GLY A 709 26.17 -1.41 21.70
C GLY A 709 25.11 -2.11 22.55
N LEU A 710 23.99 -2.54 21.96
CA LEU A 710 22.95 -3.29 22.66
C LEU A 710 23.36 -4.77 22.70
N TYR A 711 23.48 -5.35 23.89
CA TYR A 711 23.73 -6.79 24.09
C TYR A 711 23.53 -7.15 25.55
N PHE A 712 23.35 -8.44 25.84
CA PHE A 712 23.25 -8.91 27.22
C PHE A 712 24.60 -8.81 27.94
N LYS A 713 24.60 -8.30 29.17
CA LYS A 713 25.82 -8.18 29.98
C LYS A 713 26.35 -9.56 30.39
N ASN A 714 27.68 -9.71 30.39
CA ASN A 714 28.35 -10.95 30.83
C ASN A 714 28.47 -11.06 32.37
N THR A 715 27.34 -11.05 33.10
CA THR A 715 27.35 -11.12 34.57
C THR A 715 26.68 -12.39 35.08
N SER A 716 27.03 -12.81 36.30
CA SER A 716 26.32 -13.91 36.98
C SER A 716 24.84 -13.61 37.17
N THR A 717 24.48 -12.34 37.39
CA THR A 717 23.08 -11.89 37.49
C THR A 717 22.31 -12.22 36.21
N VAL A 718 22.86 -11.87 35.04
CA VAL A 718 22.24 -12.18 33.74
C VAL A 718 22.18 -13.69 33.51
N LYS A 719 23.28 -14.41 33.71
CA LYS A 719 23.31 -15.88 33.46
C LYS A 719 22.36 -16.67 34.37
N ASN A 720 22.03 -16.13 35.53
CA ASN A 720 21.08 -16.73 36.48
C ASN A 720 19.62 -16.28 36.24
N SER A 721 19.39 -15.29 35.37
CA SER A 721 18.04 -14.83 35.03
C SER A 721 17.29 -15.86 34.19
N LYS A 722 15.97 -15.89 34.30
CA LYS A 722 15.11 -16.76 33.49
C LYS A 722 15.10 -16.33 32.03
N ILE A 723 15.15 -15.03 31.77
CA ILE A 723 15.27 -14.47 30.42
C ILE A 723 16.49 -15.08 29.70
N TYR A 724 17.64 -15.18 30.36
CA TYR A 724 18.84 -15.78 29.76
C TYR A 724 18.73 -17.30 29.64
N GLN A 725 18.36 -17.99 30.73
CA GLN A 725 18.32 -19.45 30.79
C GLN A 725 17.35 -20.07 29.78
N LEU A 726 16.24 -19.39 29.49
CA LEU A 726 15.20 -19.86 28.58
C LEU A 726 15.39 -19.34 27.15
N GLY A 727 16.42 -18.52 26.89
CA GLY A 727 16.70 -17.98 25.56
C GLY A 727 15.64 -17.00 25.06
N ILE A 728 15.10 -16.15 25.93
CA ILE A 728 13.99 -15.23 25.63
C ILE A 728 14.45 -14.03 24.80
N GLY A 729 13.65 -13.66 23.80
CA GLY A 729 13.91 -12.56 22.88
C GLY A 729 14.91 -12.90 21.77
N ALA A 730 15.26 -11.89 20.98
CA ALA A 730 16.11 -12.05 19.81
C ALA A 730 17.49 -12.61 20.18
N SER A 731 17.88 -13.68 19.50
CA SER A 731 19.07 -14.50 19.78
C SER A 731 20.39 -13.75 19.68
N LYS A 732 20.51 -12.82 18.72
CA LYS A 732 21.72 -12.02 18.50
C LYS A 732 22.21 -11.25 19.73
N TRP A 733 21.32 -10.88 20.64
CA TRP A 733 21.67 -10.17 21.87
C TRP A 733 22.34 -11.07 22.92
N ARG A 734 22.19 -12.39 22.78
CA ARG A 734 22.87 -13.41 23.59
C ARG A 734 24.16 -13.90 22.97
N GLU A 735 24.30 -13.87 21.65
CA GLU A 735 25.52 -14.33 20.96
C GLU A 735 26.69 -13.35 21.11
N SER A 736 26.36 -12.10 21.40
CA SER A 736 27.29 -10.98 21.54
C SER A 736 27.81 -10.76 22.96
N VAL A 737 27.81 -11.78 23.84
CA VAL A 737 28.24 -11.61 25.25
C VAL A 737 29.69 -11.11 25.30
N LYS A 738 29.86 -9.81 25.53
CA LYS A 738 31.14 -9.15 25.77
C LYS A 738 31.27 -8.78 27.23
#